data_AF-A0AAD2HRA6-F1
#
_entry.id   AF-A0AAD2HRA6-F1
#
_cell.length_a   1.000
_cell.length_b   1.000
_cell.length_c   1.000
_cell.angle_alpha   90.00
_cell.angle_beta   90.00
_cell.angle_gamma   90.00
#
_symmetry.space_group_name_H-M   'P 1'
#
loop_
_entity.id
_entity.type
_entity.pdbx_description
1 polymer ?
#
loop_
_entity_poly.entity_id
_entity_poly.type
_entity_poly.pdbx_seq_one_letter_code
_entity_poly.pdbx_strand_id
1 'polypeptide(L)'
;MSMLRVSQASEHRRSSCDELLATDGQPDLLEFTSDDDSEMTSATINRTSLHQREETPVPARPSLLRVRRREFRASLVRVIALFCACWFSVGSHYTTYVLGPLKSRISRDLGTALLLLGDLANNVKLMTAGIFIFGLGVKPLAVVQETIIARFFKSHGLGVSMAFGLVAGKSASFISARTSYPLVERFGPHAPFYVATFLTAVSVCVNLIYIASSRWLIDEGGAELEAADINEEARRRAATNITEAQALEKVAAKRRVHLQDMFKLNDVFWAYIAVNIFTGMIWSPFTHLSANIIEVRYKMSEKDAANTASYVLVGSVFLYPICGFVVDRFKRKPIVIMLLLLSSFMTLCAYTWLVLPPGLTKTAKPAIAAFGFGHGFAPLLLVLIVPKIVPAKFISTALGAHKSLEQSGATILQTLAGFIMDKDKRDRPDGSSTQGILNVFWSLNVFQLLSIMGVAWLQYQRRARPARTTRNETTPSNDPTQPLLQAAASPRRYSTSSSRSGVLPFEEGSLSSGEQKRGKVFAVSSAGFIFCAWALFLSAAWIKLGAKKVSIPQLFLKIVKTRMGAYKYIGELYKKKQSDVLRFLLRVRCWEYRQLNVIHRASRPSRPDKARRLGYKAKQGYVVYRIRVRRGNRKKPVPKGATYGKPVRQGVNHLKYQRGLRSTAEERVGRRCGNLRVLNSYWVNQDGVYKYYEVILVDPQHKAIRKDARINWIANPVHKHRESRGLTSIGKQPAYAFPDTRSYSGWGWGNLWARSSSHELATASNGSTFIWLPKDDYSGKTFFDGFSFYTDSDPTHGTVNYVNSSYAFNNSLVYVADNGTVFMKGDDTTWLPEGQNRSSVRISSIAQYNTGLFILDLNRAPWGCGVWPAFLGGGQWPYTGEIDVIEGVHDNEHNQVTWHTGPNCTLAVETNYTGSNVLAANGSPITDCDGTLPGNAGCGIIEWSKASYGPYFEAQGGGIFAMKWDEEGIAVYSFYRSAIPGDILAGSPNPANWGPPVAALAPASCDPITNFVNHSIIFDITFCGDWAGNSYATSGCPGSCTTRLMDPTNFVNASWSINSLKVYSKAAINGGFLRQLQLPSDYLPRTYFYSSSA
;
A
#
# COMPACT_ATOMS: atom_id res chain seq x y z
N MET A 1 -34.60 -58.33 20.46
CA MET A 1 -33.71 -57.54 19.58
C MET A 1 -33.25 -56.28 20.32
N SER A 2 -32.12 -55.64 20.05
CA SER A 2 -30.72 -56.13 19.86
C SER A 2 -29.89 -55.02 19.20
N MET A 3 -28.94 -54.36 19.85
CA MET A 3 -28.55 -54.35 21.27
C MET A 3 -28.30 -52.86 21.67
N LEU A 4 -28.97 -52.34 22.70
CA LEU A 4 -28.45 -52.09 24.08
C LEU A 4 -27.22 -51.14 24.07
N ARG A 5 -27.22 -49.88 24.54
CA ARG A 5 -27.83 -49.17 25.72
C ARG A 5 -27.17 -49.54 27.07
N VAL A 6 -27.15 -48.58 28.03
CA VAL A 6 -26.58 -48.62 29.42
C VAL A 6 -25.11 -48.13 29.51
N SER A 7 -24.65 -47.28 30.46
CA SER A 7 -25.29 -46.31 31.39
C SER A 7 -24.27 -45.27 31.94
N GLN A 8 -24.75 -44.38 32.82
CA GLN A 8 -23.99 -43.39 33.62
C GLN A 8 -23.04 -44.05 34.64
N ALA A 9 -22.07 -43.27 35.16
CA ALA A 9 -21.88 -43.01 36.61
C ALA A 9 -20.80 -41.94 36.87
N SER A 10 -20.80 -41.37 38.07
CA SER A 10 -19.91 -40.30 38.55
C SER A 10 -19.31 -40.61 39.93
N GLU A 11 -18.37 -39.76 40.37
CA GLU A 11 -18.03 -39.43 41.78
C GLU A 11 -16.97 -40.19 42.64
N HIS A 12 -16.15 -39.34 43.30
CA HIS A 12 -15.72 -39.36 44.72
C HIS A 12 -14.60 -40.28 45.28
N ARG A 13 -13.40 -39.69 45.49
CA ARG A 13 -12.71 -39.40 46.79
C ARG A 13 -11.34 -38.73 46.52
N ARG A 14 -10.80 -37.70 47.21
CA ARG A 14 -10.74 -37.19 48.61
C ARG A 14 -9.76 -37.91 49.56
N SER A 15 -8.54 -37.37 49.67
CA SER A 15 -7.78 -36.95 50.89
C SER A 15 -6.42 -36.38 50.40
N SER A 16 -5.93 -35.17 50.68
CA SER A 16 -5.69 -34.46 51.96
C SER A 16 -4.76 -35.19 52.92
N CYS A 17 -3.56 -34.63 53.10
CA CYS A 17 -2.89 -34.41 54.38
C CYS A 17 -1.73 -33.43 54.17
N ASP A 18 -1.46 -32.61 55.20
CA ASP A 18 -0.67 -31.38 55.12
C ASP A 18 0.72 -31.49 55.79
N GLU A 19 1.54 -30.48 55.50
CA GLU A 19 2.43 -29.74 56.44
C GLU A 19 3.78 -30.27 56.98
N LEU A 20 4.71 -29.30 57.07
CA LEU A 20 5.84 -29.11 58.03
C LEU A 20 6.97 -30.17 58.03
N LEU A 21 8.26 -29.81 57.88
CA LEU A 21 9.04 -28.82 58.65
C LEU A 21 10.29 -28.35 57.85
N ALA A 22 10.87 -27.22 58.29
CA ALA A 22 12.19 -26.73 57.87
C ALA A 22 13.21 -26.81 59.01
N THR A 23 14.50 -27.03 58.70
CA THR A 23 15.65 -26.70 59.57
C THR A 23 16.94 -26.54 58.76
N ASP A 24 17.84 -25.68 59.26
CA ASP A 24 19.14 -25.25 58.73
C ASP A 24 20.19 -26.36 58.46
N GLY A 25 21.27 -25.97 57.74
CA GLY A 25 22.59 -26.58 57.93
C GLY A 25 23.55 -26.62 56.72
N GLN A 26 24.35 -25.57 56.52
CA GLN A 26 25.74 -25.71 56.03
C GLN A 26 26.62 -26.28 57.17
N PRO A 27 27.85 -26.82 56.97
CA PRO A 27 28.78 -26.50 55.87
C PRO A 27 29.68 -27.66 55.30
N ASP A 28 30.42 -27.33 54.24
CA ASP A 28 31.85 -27.59 53.96
C ASP A 28 32.58 -28.96 54.13
N LEU A 29 33.45 -29.20 53.11
CA LEU A 29 34.74 -29.95 53.07
C LEU A 29 34.84 -31.43 52.58
N LEU A 30 35.68 -31.54 51.53
CA LEU A 30 36.78 -32.50 51.26
C LEU A 30 36.53 -33.99 50.93
N GLU A 31 36.90 -34.31 49.68
CA GLU A 31 38.03 -35.16 49.27
C GLU A 31 38.33 -36.52 49.94
N PHE A 32 38.64 -37.49 49.08
CA PHE A 32 39.44 -38.68 49.43
C PHE A 32 40.56 -38.87 48.40
N THR A 33 41.68 -39.43 48.84
CA THR A 33 43.01 -39.39 48.20
C THR A 33 43.36 -40.64 47.39
N SER A 34 44.42 -40.54 46.57
CA SER A 34 45.61 -41.43 46.54
C SER A 34 46.42 -41.28 45.23
N ASP A 35 47.74 -41.43 45.08
CA ASP A 35 49.01 -41.30 45.86
C ASP A 35 50.14 -41.31 44.76
N ASP A 36 51.48 -41.29 44.87
CA ASP A 36 52.61 -41.30 45.85
C ASP A 36 53.87 -40.87 45.00
N ASP A 37 55.10 -40.52 45.43
CA ASP A 37 55.73 -40.02 46.68
C ASP A 37 57.16 -39.47 46.32
N SER A 38 57.78 -38.67 47.19
CA SER A 38 59.25 -38.37 47.33
C SER A 38 59.98 -37.58 46.20
N GLU A 39 60.93 -36.63 46.41
CA GLU A 39 61.44 -35.83 47.55
C GLU A 39 62.23 -34.59 46.94
N MET A 40 63.08 -33.72 47.54
CA MET A 40 63.75 -33.49 48.85
C MET A 40 64.15 -31.97 48.99
N THR A 41 64.16 -31.42 50.21
CA THR A 41 64.87 -30.18 50.70
C THR A 41 64.73 -28.78 50.06
N SER A 42 64.30 -27.80 50.89
CA SER A 42 64.91 -26.48 51.26
C SER A 42 65.56 -25.53 50.21
N ALA A 43 65.47 -24.18 50.29
CA ALA A 43 64.79 -23.26 51.23
C ALA A 43 64.63 -21.82 50.67
N THR A 44 63.68 -21.09 51.28
CA THR A 44 63.53 -19.64 51.56
C THR A 44 64.59 -18.62 51.07
N ILE A 45 64.14 -17.43 50.58
CA ILE A 45 64.53 -16.03 51.00
C ILE A 45 64.43 -14.94 49.88
N ASN A 46 63.77 -13.82 50.24
CA ASN A 46 63.88 -12.41 49.76
C ASN A 46 63.43 -11.87 48.38
N ARG A 47 62.94 -10.62 48.50
CA ARG A 47 62.92 -9.51 47.52
C ARG A 47 64.10 -9.50 46.53
N THR A 48 63.85 -9.16 45.27
CA THR A 48 64.15 -7.81 44.70
C THR A 48 63.70 -7.69 43.24
N SER A 49 63.58 -6.44 42.78
CA SER A 49 63.40 -6.04 41.38
C SER A 49 64.54 -6.49 40.46
N LEU A 50 64.24 -6.87 39.22
CA LEU A 50 64.99 -6.42 38.04
C LEU A 50 64.28 -6.73 36.71
N HIS A 51 64.53 -5.89 35.71
CA HIS A 51 64.06 -6.06 34.34
C HIS A 51 64.66 -7.31 33.68
N GLN A 52 63.87 -8.04 32.91
CA GLN A 52 64.39 -8.76 31.75
C GLN A 52 63.38 -8.81 30.59
N ARG A 53 63.90 -8.71 29.36
CA ARG A 53 63.10 -8.71 28.12
C ARG A 53 62.55 -10.10 27.85
N GLU A 54 61.27 -10.18 27.51
CA GLU A 54 60.65 -11.38 26.97
C GLU A 54 60.87 -11.44 25.45
N GLU A 55 61.47 -12.53 24.95
CA GLU A 55 61.70 -12.73 23.52
C GLU A 55 60.42 -13.26 22.84
N THR A 56 59.95 -12.58 21.81
CA THR A 56 58.77 -13.02 21.04
C THR A 56 59.08 -14.28 20.19
N PRO A 57 58.27 -15.34 20.25
CA PRO A 57 58.54 -16.58 19.52
C PRO A 57 58.29 -16.47 18.02
N VAL A 58 59.18 -17.07 17.22
CA VAL A 58 59.07 -17.15 15.75
C VAL A 58 58.02 -18.21 15.35
N PRO A 59 57.01 -17.87 14.52
CA PRO A 59 55.99 -18.84 14.11
C PRO A 59 56.53 -19.87 13.11
N ALA A 60 56.38 -21.15 13.45
CA ALA A 60 56.81 -22.27 12.60
C ALA A 60 56.06 -22.33 11.25
N ARG A 61 56.77 -22.71 10.17
CA ARG A 61 56.17 -22.90 8.84
C ARG A 61 55.14 -24.04 8.87
N PRO A 62 53.90 -23.85 8.40
CA PRO A 62 52.90 -24.92 8.35
C PRO A 62 53.26 -25.97 7.29
N SER A 63 53.04 -27.25 7.62
CA SER A 63 53.32 -28.38 6.73
C SER A 63 52.45 -28.38 5.47
N LEU A 64 53.00 -28.85 4.34
CA LEU A 64 52.32 -28.93 3.04
C LEU A 64 50.96 -29.64 3.09
N LEU A 65 50.81 -30.65 3.95
CA LEU A 65 49.55 -31.35 4.17
C LEU A 65 48.47 -30.47 4.83
N ARG A 66 48.84 -29.57 5.77
CA ARG A 66 47.91 -28.58 6.34
C ARG A 66 47.47 -27.56 5.29
N VAL A 67 48.39 -27.12 4.42
CA VAL A 67 48.06 -26.20 3.30
C VAL A 67 47.07 -26.85 2.34
N ARG A 68 47.37 -28.06 1.84
CA ARG A 68 46.50 -28.79 0.88
C ARG A 68 45.12 -29.13 1.47
N ARG A 69 45.04 -29.48 2.76
CA ARG A 69 43.76 -29.74 3.46
C ARG A 69 42.94 -28.44 3.65
N ARG A 70 43.60 -27.29 3.84
CA ARG A 70 42.95 -25.96 3.93
C ARG A 70 42.42 -25.47 2.58
N GLU A 71 43.20 -25.64 1.50
CA GLU A 71 42.76 -25.34 0.13
C GLU A 71 41.56 -26.21 -0.31
N PHE A 72 41.57 -27.50 0.03
CA PHE A 72 40.43 -28.40 -0.22
C PHE A 72 39.17 -27.97 0.53
N ARG A 73 39.28 -27.61 1.82
CA ARG A 73 38.16 -27.06 2.60
C ARG A 73 37.60 -25.77 1.98
N ALA A 74 38.46 -24.80 1.67
CA ALA A 74 38.04 -23.55 1.02
C ALA A 74 37.35 -23.78 -0.34
N SER A 75 37.81 -24.77 -1.12
CA SER A 75 37.18 -25.15 -2.39
C SER A 75 35.79 -25.77 -2.20
N LEU A 76 35.64 -26.68 -1.22
CA LEU A 76 34.36 -27.28 -0.87
C LEU A 76 33.34 -26.22 -0.39
N VAL A 77 33.77 -25.29 0.46
CA VAL A 77 32.97 -24.18 0.97
C VAL A 77 32.49 -23.26 -0.15
N ARG A 78 33.34 -22.97 -1.15
CA ARG A 78 32.95 -22.23 -2.36
C ARG A 78 31.92 -22.96 -3.22
N VAL A 79 32.00 -24.29 -3.32
CA VAL A 79 30.98 -25.10 -4.02
C VAL A 79 29.64 -25.06 -3.30
N ILE A 80 29.63 -25.13 -1.97
CA ILE A 80 28.41 -24.98 -1.15
C ILE A 80 27.80 -23.58 -1.34
N ALA A 81 28.61 -22.51 -1.30
CA ALA A 81 28.16 -21.15 -1.59
C ALA A 81 27.54 -21.02 -2.98
N LEU A 82 28.15 -21.66 -4.01
CA LEU A 82 27.62 -21.68 -5.37
C LEU A 82 26.30 -22.45 -5.48
N PHE A 83 26.16 -23.59 -4.79
CA PHE A 83 24.91 -24.35 -4.76
C PHE A 83 23.76 -23.53 -4.16
N CYS A 84 23.97 -22.90 -3.00
CA CYS A 84 23.02 -21.97 -2.41
C CYS A 84 22.72 -20.80 -3.37
N ALA A 85 23.74 -20.26 -4.05
CA ALA A 85 23.57 -19.17 -5.00
C ALA A 85 22.67 -19.55 -6.18
N CYS A 86 22.88 -20.73 -6.79
CA CYS A 86 22.00 -21.27 -7.84
C CYS A 86 20.55 -21.40 -7.38
N TRP A 87 20.34 -21.82 -6.12
CA TRP A 87 19.01 -22.11 -5.58
C TRP A 87 18.18 -20.87 -5.21
N PHE A 88 18.80 -19.68 -5.05
CA PHE A 88 18.05 -18.41 -5.03
C PHE A 88 17.22 -18.22 -6.31
N SER A 89 17.75 -18.65 -7.46
CA SER A 89 17.14 -18.41 -8.78
C SER A 89 15.94 -19.31 -9.07
N VAL A 90 16.07 -20.61 -8.79
CA VAL A 90 15.20 -21.69 -9.32
C VAL A 90 13.70 -21.44 -9.10
N GLY A 91 13.24 -21.38 -7.85
CA GLY A 91 11.81 -21.21 -7.54
C GLY A 91 11.24 -19.91 -8.12
N SER A 92 12.01 -18.82 -8.08
CA SER A 92 11.57 -17.56 -8.68
C SER A 92 11.43 -17.65 -10.20
N HIS A 93 12.37 -18.32 -10.89
CA HIS A 93 12.43 -18.42 -12.35
C HIS A 93 11.40 -19.38 -12.94
N TYR A 94 11.06 -20.44 -12.21
CA TYR A 94 9.95 -21.31 -12.54
C TYR A 94 8.65 -20.52 -12.52
N THR A 95 8.32 -19.87 -11.40
CA THR A 95 7.10 -19.05 -11.25
C THR A 95 6.99 -17.91 -12.28
N THR A 96 8.12 -17.31 -12.70
CA THR A 96 8.16 -16.24 -13.75
C THR A 96 7.73 -16.71 -15.15
N TYR A 97 7.75 -18.03 -15.41
CA TYR A 97 7.43 -18.60 -16.72
C TYR A 97 6.10 -19.37 -16.74
N VAL A 98 5.57 -19.76 -15.58
CA VAL A 98 4.15 -20.15 -15.45
C VAL A 98 3.25 -18.91 -15.59
N LEU A 99 3.71 -17.75 -15.06
CA LEU A 99 2.92 -16.52 -14.89
C LEU A 99 3.82 -15.29 -15.02
N GLY A 100 3.24 -14.11 -15.32
CA GLY A 100 3.98 -12.85 -15.25
C GLY A 100 3.10 -11.60 -15.32
N PRO A 101 3.72 -10.40 -15.29
CA PRO A 101 5.16 -10.16 -15.24
C PRO A 101 5.80 -10.40 -13.85
N LEU A 102 7.15 -10.37 -13.84
CA LEU A 102 8.01 -10.34 -12.65
C LEU A 102 7.93 -11.59 -11.74
N LYS A 103 8.31 -11.46 -10.45
CA LYS A 103 9.38 -12.30 -9.90
C LYS A 103 9.61 -12.50 -8.36
N SER A 104 9.09 -11.69 -7.43
CA SER A 104 9.99 -10.83 -6.61
C SER A 104 9.93 -10.68 -5.07
N ARG A 105 11.11 -10.70 -4.36
CA ARG A 105 11.31 -10.25 -2.94
C ARG A 105 11.19 -11.32 -1.86
N ILE A 106 10.77 -10.89 -0.66
CA ILE A 106 10.23 -11.72 0.43
C ILE A 106 8.69 -11.67 0.33
N SER A 107 8.21 -10.51 -0.12
CA SER A 107 7.08 -10.36 -1.05
C SER A 107 7.08 -11.32 -2.25
N ARG A 108 8.12 -12.14 -2.48
CA ARG A 108 8.06 -13.27 -3.41
C ARG A 108 7.20 -14.38 -2.83
N ASP A 109 7.45 -14.69 -1.56
CA ASP A 109 6.89 -15.83 -0.85
C ASP A 109 5.46 -15.48 -0.43
N LEU A 110 5.29 -14.28 0.16
CA LEU A 110 3.96 -13.69 0.35
C LEU A 110 3.23 -13.48 -0.99
N GLY A 111 3.92 -13.03 -2.04
CA GLY A 111 3.32 -12.81 -3.36
C GLY A 111 2.79 -14.10 -3.98
N THR A 112 3.59 -15.18 -3.98
CA THR A 112 3.19 -16.51 -4.47
C THR A 112 2.12 -17.16 -3.60
N ALA A 113 2.20 -17.04 -2.27
CA ALA A 113 1.16 -17.50 -1.36
C ALA A 113 -0.17 -16.74 -1.59
N LEU A 114 -0.14 -15.41 -1.73
CA LEU A 114 -1.33 -14.61 -2.08
C LEU A 114 -1.85 -14.92 -3.49
N LEU A 115 -0.98 -15.32 -4.42
CA LEU A 115 -1.38 -15.73 -5.77
C LEU A 115 -2.11 -17.09 -5.72
N LEU A 116 -1.57 -18.07 -5.00
CA LEU A 116 -2.22 -19.36 -4.76
C LEU A 116 -3.52 -19.21 -3.97
N LEU A 117 -3.54 -18.41 -2.89
CA LEU A 117 -4.76 -18.09 -2.13
C LEU A 117 -5.78 -17.33 -2.99
N GLY A 118 -5.31 -16.46 -3.90
CA GLY A 118 -6.16 -15.76 -4.86
C GLY A 118 -6.77 -16.69 -5.91
N ASP A 119 -6.01 -17.67 -6.39
CA ASP A 119 -6.45 -18.71 -7.31
C ASP A 119 -7.49 -19.62 -6.65
N LEU A 120 -7.17 -20.17 -5.47
CA LEU A 120 -8.09 -20.98 -4.64
C LEU A 120 -9.37 -20.22 -4.27
N ALA A 121 -9.27 -18.93 -3.93
CA ALA A 121 -10.42 -18.08 -3.62
C ALA A 121 -11.14 -17.51 -4.87
N ASN A 122 -10.71 -17.86 -6.09
CA ASN A 122 -11.20 -17.32 -7.36
C ASN A 122 -11.22 -15.77 -7.41
N ASN A 123 -10.28 -15.13 -6.71
CA ASN A 123 -10.23 -13.69 -6.48
C ASN A 123 -9.09 -13.06 -7.30
N VAL A 124 -9.41 -12.65 -8.53
CA VAL A 124 -8.50 -11.98 -9.47
C VAL A 124 -7.80 -10.76 -8.86
N LYS A 125 -8.43 -10.02 -7.94
CA LYS A 125 -7.76 -8.89 -7.25
C LYS A 125 -6.64 -9.38 -6.33
N LEU A 126 -6.87 -10.47 -5.60
CA LEU A 126 -5.87 -11.07 -4.71
C LEU A 126 -4.73 -11.71 -5.52
N MET A 127 -5.03 -12.34 -6.66
CA MET A 127 -4.02 -12.79 -7.62
C MET A 127 -3.20 -11.61 -8.17
N THR A 128 -3.85 -10.51 -8.56
CA THR A 128 -3.16 -9.31 -9.07
C THR A 128 -2.28 -8.66 -8.00
N ALA A 129 -2.75 -8.59 -6.75
CA ALA A 129 -1.95 -8.13 -5.62
C ALA A 129 -0.77 -9.08 -5.35
N GLY A 130 -0.99 -10.40 -5.39
CA GLY A 130 0.05 -11.42 -5.31
C GLY A 130 1.14 -11.22 -6.37
N ILE A 131 0.75 -11.01 -7.64
CA ILE A 131 1.65 -10.71 -8.77
C ILE A 131 2.43 -9.40 -8.55
N PHE A 132 1.78 -8.33 -8.04
CA PHE A 132 2.45 -7.04 -7.78
C PHE A 132 3.40 -7.09 -6.58
N ILE A 133 3.05 -7.81 -5.52
CA ILE A 133 3.88 -8.06 -4.33
C ILE A 133 5.07 -8.93 -4.76
N PHE A 134 4.81 -9.93 -5.61
CA PHE A 134 5.77 -10.62 -6.47
C PHE A 134 6.34 -9.72 -7.59
N GLY A 135 6.26 -8.39 -7.52
CA GLY A 135 6.84 -7.45 -8.51
C GLY A 135 8.21 -6.88 -8.15
N LEU A 136 8.41 -6.44 -6.91
CA LEU A 136 9.34 -5.34 -6.56
C LEU A 136 10.84 -5.67 -6.29
N GLY A 137 11.36 -6.86 -6.65
CA GLY A 137 12.26 -7.53 -5.69
C GLY A 137 13.18 -8.72 -6.06
N VAL A 138 12.93 -9.56 -7.09
CA VAL A 138 13.89 -10.62 -7.50
C VAL A 138 14.76 -10.18 -8.68
N LYS A 139 14.51 -9.00 -9.26
CA LYS A 139 15.63 -8.24 -9.82
C LYS A 139 16.68 -7.98 -8.72
N PRO A 140 16.33 -7.46 -7.51
CA PRO A 140 17.24 -7.48 -6.36
C PRO A 140 17.73 -8.87 -5.88
N LEU A 141 16.96 -9.96 -6.01
CA LEU A 141 17.48 -11.31 -5.70
C LEU A 141 18.53 -11.79 -6.72
N ALA A 142 18.34 -11.50 -8.01
CA ALA A 142 19.35 -11.75 -9.05
C ALA A 142 20.62 -10.92 -8.77
N VAL A 143 20.49 -9.65 -8.38
CA VAL A 143 21.63 -8.83 -7.94
C VAL A 143 22.35 -9.46 -6.75
N VAL A 144 21.64 -9.96 -5.74
CA VAL A 144 22.25 -10.66 -4.59
C VAL A 144 22.94 -11.96 -5.02
N GLN A 145 22.32 -12.78 -5.87
CA GLN A 145 22.91 -13.99 -6.42
C GLN A 145 24.21 -13.69 -7.19
N GLU A 146 24.16 -12.72 -8.11
CA GLU A 146 25.30 -12.29 -8.93
C GLU A 146 26.42 -11.69 -8.04
N THR A 147 26.07 -10.95 -6.99
CA THR A 147 27.03 -10.39 -6.03
C THR A 147 27.71 -11.48 -5.19
N ILE A 148 26.97 -12.47 -4.69
CA ILE A 148 27.52 -13.62 -3.95
C ILE A 148 28.53 -14.37 -4.83
N ILE A 149 28.16 -14.72 -6.06
CA ILE A 149 29.06 -15.42 -6.98
C ILE A 149 30.30 -14.56 -7.30
N ALA A 150 30.13 -13.25 -7.52
CA ALA A 150 31.24 -12.33 -7.74
C ALA A 150 32.20 -12.27 -6.54
N ARG A 151 31.67 -12.32 -5.30
CA ARG A 151 32.45 -12.28 -4.05
C ARG A 151 33.32 -13.53 -3.84
N PHE A 152 32.78 -14.72 -4.09
CA PHE A 152 33.50 -15.99 -3.87
C PHE A 152 34.47 -16.39 -4.99
N PHE A 153 34.26 -15.92 -6.24
CA PHE A 153 35.00 -16.40 -7.42
C PHE A 153 35.76 -15.32 -8.22
N LYS A 154 35.85 -14.08 -7.70
CA LYS A 154 36.47 -12.91 -8.39
C LYS A 154 37.82 -13.20 -9.06
N SER A 155 38.69 -13.97 -8.42
CA SER A 155 40.07 -14.20 -8.88
C SER A 155 40.21 -15.40 -9.84
N HIS A 156 39.44 -16.48 -9.65
CA HIS A 156 39.51 -17.73 -10.41
C HIS A 156 38.09 -18.31 -10.62
N GLY A 157 37.73 -18.60 -11.87
CA GLY A 157 36.47 -19.30 -12.19
C GLY A 157 35.20 -18.44 -12.17
N LEU A 158 35.31 -17.11 -12.23
CA LEU A 158 34.17 -16.19 -12.17
C LEU A 158 33.18 -16.42 -13.32
N GLY A 159 33.67 -16.60 -14.55
CA GLY A 159 32.87 -16.83 -15.75
C GLY A 159 32.05 -18.11 -15.64
N VAL A 160 32.69 -19.22 -15.29
CA VAL A 160 32.06 -20.54 -15.11
C VAL A 160 31.06 -20.52 -13.93
N SER A 161 31.41 -19.90 -12.81
CA SER A 161 30.54 -19.88 -11.62
C SER A 161 29.30 -19.01 -11.86
N MET A 162 29.46 -17.85 -12.52
CA MET A 162 28.34 -17.00 -12.93
C MET A 162 27.46 -17.69 -13.97
N ALA A 163 28.05 -18.46 -14.88
CA ALA A 163 27.32 -19.29 -15.83
C ALA A 163 26.42 -20.30 -15.11
N PHE A 164 26.93 -21.10 -14.15
CA PHE A 164 26.11 -22.05 -13.40
C PHE A 164 24.95 -21.37 -12.65
N GLY A 165 25.21 -20.23 -12.02
CA GLY A 165 24.16 -19.44 -11.36
C GLY A 165 23.02 -19.04 -12.30
N LEU A 166 23.35 -18.55 -13.51
CA LEU A 166 22.35 -18.14 -14.50
C LEU A 166 21.70 -19.33 -15.24
N VAL A 167 22.41 -20.45 -15.44
CA VAL A 167 21.88 -21.69 -16.03
C VAL A 167 20.76 -22.26 -15.16
N ALA A 168 20.92 -22.28 -13.83
CA ALA A 168 19.88 -22.77 -12.92
C ALA A 168 18.55 -22.02 -13.11
N GLY A 169 18.60 -20.69 -13.19
CA GLY A 169 17.43 -19.85 -13.48
C GLY A 169 16.85 -20.08 -14.88
N LYS A 170 17.68 -20.11 -15.92
CA LYS A 170 17.21 -20.33 -17.31
C LYS A 170 16.63 -21.74 -17.53
N SER A 171 17.20 -22.75 -16.90
CA SER A 171 16.71 -24.14 -16.95
C SER A 171 15.35 -24.26 -16.27
N ALA A 172 15.18 -23.68 -15.08
CA ALA A 172 13.89 -23.62 -14.40
C ALA A 172 12.81 -22.90 -15.24
N SER A 173 13.19 -21.81 -15.93
CA SER A 173 12.31 -21.10 -16.88
C SER A 173 11.90 -21.96 -18.09
N PHE A 174 12.85 -22.69 -18.70
CA PHE A 174 12.57 -23.58 -19.83
C PHE A 174 11.69 -24.78 -19.42
N ILE A 175 12.02 -25.42 -18.30
CA ILE A 175 11.23 -26.55 -17.75
C ILE A 175 9.80 -26.08 -17.48
N SER A 176 9.62 -24.95 -16.78
CA SER A 176 8.31 -24.34 -16.54
C SER A 176 7.51 -24.14 -17.83
N ALA A 177 8.11 -23.55 -18.87
CA ALA A 177 7.44 -23.30 -20.14
C ALA A 177 6.98 -24.60 -20.85
N ARG A 178 7.67 -25.73 -20.62
CA ARG A 178 7.31 -27.04 -21.18
C ARG A 178 6.38 -27.86 -20.29
N THR A 179 6.43 -27.72 -18.97
CA THR A 179 5.65 -28.55 -18.03
C THR A 179 4.31 -27.94 -17.64
N SER A 180 4.13 -26.62 -17.75
CA SER A 180 2.90 -25.94 -17.29
C SER A 180 1.62 -26.51 -17.88
N TYR A 181 1.56 -26.75 -19.19
CA TYR A 181 0.36 -27.28 -19.86
C TYR A 181 0.09 -28.76 -19.50
N PRO A 182 1.06 -29.70 -19.60
CA PRO A 182 0.87 -31.08 -19.12
C PRO A 182 0.44 -31.22 -17.65
N LEU A 183 0.90 -30.31 -16.77
CA LEU A 183 0.45 -30.32 -15.37
C LEU A 183 -1.03 -29.94 -15.24
N VAL A 184 -1.51 -28.93 -15.98
CA VAL A 184 -2.93 -28.54 -15.98
C VAL A 184 -3.82 -29.65 -16.51
N GLU A 185 -3.41 -30.32 -17.60
CA GLU A 185 -4.17 -31.39 -18.23
C GLU A 185 -4.29 -32.63 -17.33
N ARG A 186 -3.22 -33.00 -16.61
CA ARG A 186 -3.18 -34.22 -15.78
C ARG A 186 -3.62 -34.05 -14.33
N PHE A 187 -3.37 -32.88 -13.72
CA PHE A 187 -3.58 -32.63 -12.29
C PHE A 187 -4.52 -31.43 -12.01
N GLY A 188 -5.11 -30.84 -13.04
CA GLY A 188 -6.06 -29.73 -12.92
C GLY A 188 -5.41 -28.34 -12.91
N PRO A 189 -6.23 -27.27 -13.04
CA PRO A 189 -5.76 -25.91 -13.33
C PRO A 189 -4.83 -25.32 -12.25
N HIS A 190 -4.96 -25.76 -11.00
CA HIS A 190 -4.18 -25.28 -9.86
C HIS A 190 -2.76 -25.90 -9.78
N ALA A 191 -2.49 -26.99 -10.52
CA ALA A 191 -1.27 -27.79 -10.36
C ALA A 191 0.05 -27.01 -10.58
N PRO A 192 0.19 -26.11 -11.58
CA PRO A 192 1.41 -25.32 -11.73
C PRO A 192 1.68 -24.36 -10.55
N PHE A 193 0.63 -23.85 -9.91
CA PHE A 193 0.73 -22.93 -8.77
C PHE A 193 1.25 -23.65 -7.52
N TYR A 194 0.83 -24.90 -7.29
CA TYR A 194 1.37 -25.73 -6.21
C TYR A 194 2.86 -26.01 -6.40
N VAL A 195 3.30 -26.40 -7.60
CA VAL A 195 4.72 -26.66 -7.89
C VAL A 195 5.56 -25.38 -7.76
N ALA A 196 5.06 -24.24 -8.26
CA ALA A 196 5.68 -22.93 -8.08
C ALA A 196 5.86 -22.55 -6.60
N THR A 197 4.84 -22.79 -5.78
CA THR A 197 4.85 -22.50 -4.33
C THR A 197 5.83 -23.42 -3.61
N PHE A 198 5.82 -24.73 -3.92
CA PHE A 198 6.75 -25.70 -3.34
C PHE A 198 8.22 -25.36 -3.65
N LEU A 199 8.57 -25.12 -4.93
CA LEU A 199 9.93 -24.75 -5.31
C LEU A 199 10.38 -23.42 -4.66
N THR A 200 9.44 -22.52 -4.38
CA THR A 200 9.70 -21.27 -3.66
C THR A 200 9.93 -21.52 -2.16
N ALA A 201 9.16 -22.42 -1.52
CA ALA A 201 9.38 -22.82 -0.13
C ALA A 201 10.75 -23.50 0.07
N VAL A 202 11.15 -24.42 -0.82
CA VAL A 202 12.51 -25.01 -0.77
C VAL A 202 13.58 -23.94 -0.99
N SER A 203 13.31 -22.90 -1.80
CA SER A 203 14.21 -21.74 -1.92
C SER A 203 14.37 -21.02 -0.59
N VAL A 204 13.29 -20.77 0.17
CA VAL A 204 13.37 -20.17 1.51
C VAL A 204 14.23 -21.02 2.46
N CYS A 205 14.04 -22.34 2.49
CA CYS A 205 14.80 -23.24 3.37
C CYS A 205 16.31 -23.16 3.11
N VAL A 206 16.75 -23.25 1.84
CA VAL A 206 18.17 -23.12 1.48
C VAL A 206 18.72 -21.73 1.79
N ASN A 207 17.90 -20.68 1.71
CA ASN A 207 18.31 -19.32 2.08
C ASN A 207 18.52 -19.16 3.59
N LEU A 208 17.67 -19.77 4.42
CA LEU A 208 17.84 -19.80 5.87
C LEU A 208 19.12 -20.57 6.26
N ILE A 209 19.38 -21.70 5.60
CA ILE A 209 20.64 -22.46 5.75
C ILE A 209 21.84 -21.59 5.34
N TYR A 210 21.78 -20.88 4.21
CA TYR A 210 22.84 -19.96 3.78
C TYR A 210 23.06 -18.82 4.77
N ILE A 211 22.01 -18.22 5.34
CA ILE A 211 22.13 -17.15 6.33
C ILE A 211 22.76 -17.68 7.62
N ALA A 212 22.28 -18.81 8.14
CA ALA A 212 22.82 -19.44 9.35
C ALA A 212 24.30 -19.85 9.19
N SER A 213 24.69 -20.34 8.01
CA SER A 213 26.06 -20.72 7.68
C SER A 213 26.92 -19.59 7.09
N SER A 214 26.37 -18.39 6.89
CA SER A 214 27.04 -17.30 6.13
C SER A 214 28.38 -16.86 6.71
N ARG A 215 28.48 -16.77 8.03
CA ARG A 215 29.73 -16.44 8.74
C ARG A 215 30.80 -17.51 8.46
N TRP A 216 30.47 -18.78 8.68
CA TRP A 216 31.34 -19.92 8.39
C TRP A 216 31.74 -20.01 6.90
N LEU A 217 30.81 -19.75 5.98
CA LEU A 217 31.07 -19.72 4.53
C LEU A 217 32.08 -18.63 4.15
N ILE A 218 32.02 -17.44 4.77
CA ILE A 218 32.94 -16.34 4.50
C ILE A 218 34.33 -16.64 5.09
N ASP A 219 34.37 -17.07 6.36
CA ASP A 219 35.60 -17.28 7.13
C ASP A 219 36.47 -18.42 6.56
N GLU A 220 35.86 -19.57 6.21
CA GLU A 220 36.57 -20.73 5.61
C GLU A 220 36.71 -20.63 4.09
N GLY A 221 35.80 -19.91 3.40
CA GLY A 221 35.80 -19.79 1.93
C GLY A 221 36.85 -18.82 1.38
N GLY A 222 37.45 -17.99 2.23
CA GLY A 222 38.42 -16.97 1.82
C GLY A 222 37.85 -15.99 0.80
N ALA A 223 36.63 -15.53 1.04
CA ALA A 223 35.94 -14.55 0.20
C ALA A 223 36.49 -13.14 0.43
N GLU A 224 36.51 -12.27 -0.59
CA GLU A 224 36.80 -10.85 -0.34
C GLU A 224 35.73 -10.25 0.58
N LEU A 225 36.16 -9.48 1.58
CA LEU A 225 35.28 -8.76 2.51
C LEU A 225 34.71 -7.51 1.82
N GLU A 226 33.43 -7.23 2.01
CA GLU A 226 32.85 -5.95 1.56
C GLU A 226 33.36 -4.79 2.43
N ALA A 227 33.20 -3.54 1.98
CA ALA A 227 33.61 -2.36 2.77
C ALA A 227 32.92 -2.27 4.15
N ALA A 228 31.75 -2.89 4.30
CA ALA A 228 31.09 -3.09 5.58
C ALA A 228 31.85 -4.09 6.47
N ASP A 229 32.23 -5.25 5.92
CA ASP A 229 32.87 -6.35 6.65
C ASP A 229 34.34 -6.05 7.00
N ILE A 230 35.08 -5.31 6.15
CA ILE A 230 36.48 -4.90 6.43
C ILE A 230 36.58 -4.10 7.75
N ASN A 231 35.58 -3.24 8.02
CA ASN A 231 35.50 -2.44 9.25
C ASN A 231 34.90 -3.21 10.44
N GLU A 232 34.38 -4.42 10.21
CA GLU A 232 33.93 -5.36 11.25
C GLU A 232 35.12 -6.23 11.69
N GLU A 233 35.88 -6.76 10.72
CA GLU A 233 37.14 -7.50 10.88
C GLU A 233 38.19 -6.65 11.61
N ALA A 234 38.34 -5.38 11.24
CA ALA A 234 39.23 -4.44 11.92
C ALA A 234 38.81 -4.15 13.38
N ARG A 235 37.49 -4.10 13.65
CA ARG A 235 36.98 -3.93 15.03
C ARG A 235 37.12 -5.20 15.87
N ARG A 236 36.97 -6.40 15.29
CA ARG A 236 37.27 -7.67 15.99
C ARG A 236 38.73 -7.77 16.46
N ARG A 237 39.66 -7.16 15.74
CA ARG A 237 41.09 -7.12 16.12
C ARG A 237 41.43 -5.94 17.05
N ALA A 238 40.57 -4.94 17.16
CA ALA A 238 40.71 -3.80 18.05
C ALA A 238 39.82 -3.99 19.30
N ALA A 239 40.35 -4.70 20.29
CA ALA A 239 39.67 -4.95 21.57
C ALA A 239 39.24 -3.63 22.23
N THR A 240 37.95 -3.29 22.14
CA THR A 240 37.35 -2.09 22.73
C THR A 240 35.95 -2.41 23.21
N ASN A 241 35.68 -2.13 24.50
CA ASN A 241 34.37 -2.33 25.11
C ASN A 241 33.39 -1.29 24.58
N ILE A 242 32.49 -1.70 23.68
CA ILE A 242 31.41 -0.88 23.12
C ILE A 242 30.09 -1.61 23.42
N THR A 243 29.09 -0.89 23.92
CA THR A 243 27.77 -1.46 24.26
C THR A 243 27.01 -1.92 23.01
N GLU A 244 26.19 -2.95 23.16
CA GLU A 244 25.52 -3.64 22.05
C GLU A 244 24.64 -2.68 21.21
N ALA A 245 23.95 -1.74 21.86
CA ALA A 245 23.15 -0.70 21.20
C ALA A 245 24.01 0.20 20.27
N GLN A 246 25.18 0.66 20.74
CA GLN A 246 26.08 1.48 19.93
C GLN A 246 26.76 0.67 18.81
N ALA A 247 26.96 -0.64 19.01
CA ALA A 247 27.41 -1.54 17.95
C ALA A 247 26.32 -1.69 16.87
N LEU A 248 25.07 -1.95 17.26
CA LEU A 248 23.90 -2.05 16.37
C LEU A 248 23.66 -0.77 15.56
N GLU A 249 23.70 0.40 16.20
CA GLU A 249 23.51 1.69 15.52
C GLU A 249 24.63 1.95 14.50
N LYS A 250 25.89 1.71 14.86
CA LYS A 250 27.04 1.85 13.95
C LYS A 250 27.03 0.81 12.82
N VAL A 251 26.40 -0.36 12.99
CA VAL A 251 26.17 -1.34 11.91
C VAL A 251 25.00 -0.90 11.01
N ALA A 252 23.90 -0.39 11.59
CA ALA A 252 22.73 0.08 10.87
C ALA A 252 23.03 1.32 10.00
N ALA A 253 23.84 2.26 10.51
CA ALA A 253 24.30 3.42 9.75
C ALA A 253 25.19 3.02 8.55
N LYS A 254 26.03 1.99 8.71
CA LYS A 254 26.99 1.52 7.69
C LYS A 254 26.40 0.56 6.65
N ARG A 255 25.19 0.02 6.87
CA ARG A 255 24.42 -0.73 5.87
C ARG A 255 23.62 0.15 4.89
N ARG A 256 23.70 1.47 5.01
CA ARG A 256 23.01 2.42 4.11
C ARG A 256 23.77 2.58 2.79
N VAL A 257 23.11 2.30 1.67
CA VAL A 257 23.66 2.56 0.33
C VAL A 257 23.51 4.04 -0.01
N HIS A 258 24.61 4.77 -0.11
CA HIS A 258 24.58 6.18 -0.51
C HIS A 258 24.44 6.30 -2.04
N LEU A 259 23.26 6.70 -2.52
CA LEU A 259 23.01 6.90 -3.96
C LEU A 259 23.97 7.90 -4.63
N GLN A 260 24.54 8.83 -3.84
CA GLN A 260 25.56 9.77 -4.30
C GLN A 260 26.86 9.09 -4.78
N ASP A 261 27.16 7.87 -4.32
CA ASP A 261 28.33 7.12 -4.78
C ASP A 261 28.21 6.67 -6.24
N MET A 262 27.00 6.66 -6.82
CA MET A 262 26.83 6.43 -8.26
C MET A 262 27.50 7.52 -9.11
N PHE A 263 27.64 8.74 -8.61
CA PHE A 263 28.36 9.82 -9.32
C PHE A 263 29.88 9.60 -9.36
N LYS A 264 30.41 8.65 -8.56
CA LYS A 264 31.83 8.26 -8.51
C LYS A 264 32.14 7.09 -9.47
N LEU A 265 31.22 6.74 -10.37
CA LEU A 265 31.40 5.70 -11.39
C LEU A 265 31.92 6.29 -12.71
N ASN A 266 32.80 5.55 -13.39
CA ASN A 266 33.55 6.04 -14.55
C ASN A 266 32.73 6.09 -15.87
N ASP A 267 33.20 6.89 -16.84
CA ASP A 267 32.55 7.05 -18.15
C ASP A 267 32.34 5.72 -18.91
N VAL A 268 33.23 4.73 -18.73
CA VAL A 268 33.12 3.41 -19.39
C VAL A 268 31.93 2.61 -18.84
N PHE A 269 31.65 2.72 -17.54
CA PHE A 269 30.44 2.16 -16.93
C PHE A 269 29.17 2.79 -17.52
N TRP A 270 29.12 4.11 -17.67
CA TRP A 270 27.95 4.80 -18.23
C TRP A 270 27.73 4.48 -19.73
N ALA A 271 28.80 4.37 -20.52
CA ALA A 271 28.71 3.89 -21.91
C ALA A 271 28.20 2.43 -21.99
N TYR A 272 28.64 1.56 -21.07
CA TYR A 272 28.10 0.21 -20.92
C TYR A 272 26.62 0.19 -20.51
N ILE A 273 26.18 1.10 -19.64
CA ILE A 273 24.77 1.23 -19.26
C ILE A 273 23.88 1.59 -20.47
N ALA A 274 24.37 2.39 -21.43
CA ALA A 274 23.65 2.66 -22.67
C ALA A 274 23.45 1.39 -23.51
N VAL A 275 24.49 0.56 -23.69
CA VAL A 275 24.39 -0.77 -24.33
C VAL A 275 23.31 -1.60 -23.64
N ASN A 276 23.32 -1.62 -22.31
CA ASN A 276 22.41 -2.39 -21.49
C ASN A 276 20.94 -1.96 -21.63
N ILE A 277 20.66 -0.66 -21.80
CA ILE A 277 19.30 -0.15 -22.09
C ILE A 277 18.78 -0.73 -23.42
N PHE A 278 19.58 -0.69 -24.48
CA PHE A 278 19.21 -1.28 -25.77
C PHE A 278 19.01 -2.79 -25.69
N THR A 279 19.89 -3.52 -24.98
CA THR A 279 19.73 -4.96 -24.77
C THR A 279 18.40 -5.29 -24.06
N GLY A 280 18.02 -4.48 -23.08
CA GLY A 280 16.75 -4.57 -22.37
C GLY A 280 15.54 -4.32 -23.27
N MET A 281 15.59 -3.29 -24.12
CA MET A 281 14.55 -3.01 -25.13
C MET A 281 14.37 -4.16 -26.12
N ILE A 282 15.43 -4.87 -26.50
CA ILE A 282 15.39 -5.81 -27.62
C ILE A 282 15.07 -7.24 -27.15
N TRP A 283 15.85 -7.76 -26.20
CA TRP A 283 15.85 -9.21 -25.93
C TRP A 283 14.64 -9.68 -25.13
N SER A 284 14.30 -8.98 -24.03
CA SER A 284 13.17 -9.35 -23.18
C SER A 284 11.82 -9.19 -23.92
N PRO A 285 11.53 -8.07 -24.59
CA PRO A 285 10.28 -7.89 -25.32
C PRO A 285 10.14 -8.87 -26.49
N PHE A 286 11.21 -9.16 -27.23
CA PHE A 286 11.16 -10.19 -28.27
C PHE A 286 10.89 -11.59 -27.69
N THR A 287 11.54 -11.96 -26.59
CA THR A 287 11.30 -13.25 -25.93
C THR A 287 9.82 -13.42 -25.57
N HIS A 288 9.19 -12.39 -24.99
CA HIS A 288 7.76 -12.41 -24.65
C HIS A 288 6.80 -12.33 -25.85
N LEU A 289 7.18 -11.65 -26.94
CA LEU A 289 6.31 -11.48 -28.13
C LEU A 289 6.52 -12.56 -29.21
N SER A 290 7.59 -13.35 -29.13
CA SER A 290 8.01 -14.28 -30.17
C SER A 290 6.92 -15.28 -30.58
N ALA A 291 6.16 -15.84 -29.64
CA ALA A 291 5.04 -16.75 -29.96
C ALA A 291 3.98 -16.06 -30.83
N ASN A 292 3.46 -14.91 -30.39
CA ASN A 292 2.45 -14.13 -31.13
C ASN A 292 2.96 -13.67 -32.51
N ILE A 293 4.24 -13.27 -32.60
CA ILE A 293 4.87 -12.86 -33.86
C ILE A 293 4.93 -14.04 -34.84
N ILE A 294 5.28 -15.25 -34.38
CA ILE A 294 5.34 -16.46 -35.20
C ILE A 294 3.92 -16.87 -35.66
N GLU A 295 2.97 -16.90 -34.72
CA GLU A 295 1.56 -17.25 -34.96
C GLU A 295 0.97 -16.38 -36.08
N VAL A 296 1.01 -15.06 -35.91
CA VAL A 296 0.44 -14.10 -36.87
C VAL A 296 1.18 -14.10 -38.21
N ARG A 297 2.52 -14.16 -38.20
CA ARG A 297 3.33 -14.04 -39.43
C ARG A 297 3.34 -15.31 -40.29
N TYR A 298 3.38 -16.48 -39.66
CA TYR A 298 3.49 -17.78 -40.36
C TYR A 298 2.19 -18.59 -40.34
N LYS A 299 1.10 -18.04 -39.77
CA LYS A 299 -0.22 -18.70 -39.65
C LYS A 299 -0.16 -20.09 -39.01
N MET A 300 0.72 -20.22 -38.01
CA MET A 300 0.90 -21.46 -37.24
C MET A 300 -0.16 -21.57 -36.14
N SER A 301 -0.43 -22.77 -35.63
CA SER A 301 -1.28 -22.94 -34.45
C SER A 301 -0.62 -22.30 -33.22
N GLU A 302 -1.42 -21.81 -32.26
CA GLU A 302 -0.93 -21.24 -30.99
C GLU A 302 0.04 -22.21 -30.28
N LYS A 303 -0.29 -23.51 -30.27
CA LYS A 303 0.53 -24.59 -29.71
C LYS A 303 1.88 -24.71 -30.41
N ASP A 304 1.92 -24.69 -31.74
CA ASP A 304 3.16 -24.85 -32.51
C ASP A 304 4.02 -23.58 -32.50
N ALA A 305 3.37 -22.40 -32.46
CA ALA A 305 4.03 -21.12 -32.29
C ALA A 305 4.68 -21.01 -30.90
N ALA A 306 3.98 -21.38 -29.82
CA ALA A 306 4.51 -21.42 -28.47
C ALA A 306 5.65 -22.44 -28.32
N ASN A 307 5.49 -23.65 -28.88
CA ASN A 307 6.56 -24.67 -28.91
C ASN A 307 7.80 -24.16 -29.66
N THR A 308 7.62 -23.51 -30.81
CA THR A 308 8.72 -22.95 -31.61
C THR A 308 9.40 -21.80 -30.87
N ALA A 309 8.64 -20.90 -30.25
CA ALA A 309 9.15 -19.81 -29.42
C ALA A 309 9.94 -20.31 -28.20
N SER A 310 9.56 -21.44 -27.58
CA SER A 310 10.25 -21.99 -26.40
C SER A 310 11.75 -22.27 -26.63
N TYR A 311 12.16 -22.53 -27.88
CA TYR A 311 13.57 -22.76 -28.25
C TYR A 311 14.47 -21.52 -28.08
N VAL A 312 13.89 -20.31 -28.02
CA VAL A 312 14.62 -19.07 -27.68
C VAL A 312 15.35 -19.18 -26.33
N LEU A 313 14.80 -19.95 -25.39
CA LEU A 313 15.36 -20.10 -24.04
C LEU A 313 16.50 -21.13 -23.99
N VAL A 314 16.44 -22.15 -24.85
CA VAL A 314 17.33 -23.33 -24.83
C VAL A 314 18.79 -22.96 -25.05
N GLY A 315 19.08 -22.00 -25.94
CA GLY A 315 20.45 -21.55 -26.20
C GLY A 315 21.18 -21.14 -24.92
N SER A 316 20.49 -20.52 -23.96
CA SER A 316 21.10 -20.09 -22.69
C SER A 316 21.43 -21.20 -21.70
N VAL A 317 20.82 -22.39 -21.84
CA VAL A 317 21.15 -23.55 -20.99
C VAL A 317 22.52 -24.11 -21.37
N PHE A 318 22.84 -24.17 -22.66
CA PHE A 318 24.08 -24.76 -23.18
C PHE A 318 25.21 -23.75 -23.38
N LEU A 319 24.91 -22.52 -23.79
CA LEU A 319 25.94 -21.54 -24.17
C LEU A 319 26.53 -20.78 -22.97
N TYR A 320 25.83 -20.70 -21.83
CA TYR A 320 26.39 -20.09 -20.62
C TYR A 320 27.64 -20.82 -20.09
N PRO A 321 27.67 -22.16 -19.87
CA PRO A 321 28.88 -22.84 -19.39
C PRO A 321 30.05 -22.70 -20.37
N ILE A 322 29.79 -22.84 -21.68
CA ILE A 322 30.79 -22.69 -22.74
C ILE A 322 31.38 -21.27 -22.73
N CYS A 323 30.52 -20.24 -22.72
CA CYS A 323 30.94 -18.84 -22.69
C CYS A 323 31.70 -18.50 -21.40
N GLY A 324 31.23 -18.96 -20.24
CA GLY A 324 31.90 -18.79 -18.96
C GLY A 324 33.30 -19.39 -18.96
N PHE A 325 33.45 -20.63 -19.47
CA PHE A 325 34.73 -21.30 -19.62
C PHE A 325 35.66 -20.57 -20.60
N VAL A 326 35.15 -20.11 -21.75
CA VAL A 326 35.93 -19.31 -22.72
C VAL A 326 36.43 -18.01 -22.10
N VAL A 327 35.59 -17.28 -21.36
CA VAL A 327 35.97 -16.02 -20.71
C VAL A 327 37.01 -16.22 -19.60
N ASP A 328 36.95 -17.32 -18.85
CA ASP A 328 37.93 -17.64 -17.80
C ASP A 328 39.26 -18.19 -18.38
N ARG A 329 39.19 -18.98 -19.46
CA ARG A 329 40.36 -19.56 -20.14
C ARG A 329 41.13 -18.51 -20.93
N PHE A 330 40.43 -17.67 -21.69
CA PHE A 330 41.03 -16.62 -22.53
C PHE A 330 41.05 -15.27 -21.80
N LYS A 331 42.02 -15.10 -20.91
CA LYS A 331 42.26 -13.83 -20.16
C LYS A 331 42.67 -12.62 -21.04
N ARG A 332 42.52 -12.69 -22.37
CA ARG A 332 42.84 -11.60 -23.31
C ARG A 332 41.80 -10.48 -23.21
N LYS A 333 42.28 -9.23 -23.15
CA LYS A 333 41.51 -8.03 -22.75
C LYS A 333 40.27 -7.64 -23.60
N PRO A 334 40.00 -8.13 -24.83
CA PRO A 334 38.78 -7.79 -25.56
C PRO A 334 37.72 -8.93 -25.66
N ILE A 335 37.97 -10.14 -25.13
CA ILE A 335 37.12 -11.32 -25.43
C ILE A 335 35.63 -11.12 -25.15
N VAL A 336 35.28 -10.46 -24.03
CA VAL A 336 33.89 -10.17 -23.64
C VAL A 336 33.19 -9.26 -24.66
N ILE A 337 33.91 -8.28 -25.21
CA ILE A 337 33.36 -7.34 -26.21
C ILE A 337 33.22 -8.03 -27.57
N MET A 338 34.19 -8.85 -27.98
CA MET A 338 34.10 -9.60 -29.24
C MET A 338 32.92 -10.57 -29.23
N LEU A 339 32.67 -11.24 -28.10
CA LEU A 339 31.48 -12.07 -27.95
C LEU A 339 30.19 -11.22 -27.92
N LEU A 340 30.15 -10.05 -27.27
CA LEU A 340 28.99 -9.15 -27.33
C LEU A 340 28.69 -8.64 -28.76
N LEU A 341 29.73 -8.37 -29.57
CA LEU A 341 29.57 -8.05 -30.99
C LEU A 341 28.99 -9.23 -31.78
N LEU A 342 29.51 -10.45 -31.57
CA LEU A 342 28.98 -11.67 -32.17
C LEU A 342 27.51 -11.92 -31.80
N SER A 343 27.15 -11.67 -30.53
CA SER A 343 25.77 -11.72 -30.05
C SER A 343 24.87 -10.75 -30.81
N SER A 344 25.27 -9.47 -30.87
CA SER A 344 24.49 -8.43 -31.55
C SER A 344 24.29 -8.79 -33.02
N PHE A 345 25.36 -9.20 -33.72
CA PHE A 345 25.31 -9.65 -35.10
C PHE A 345 24.34 -10.84 -35.31
N MET A 346 24.42 -11.88 -34.46
CA MET A 346 23.50 -13.02 -34.53
C MET A 346 22.03 -12.63 -34.28
N THR A 347 21.77 -11.71 -33.35
CA THR A 347 20.42 -11.16 -33.15
C THR A 347 19.97 -10.28 -34.33
N LEU A 348 20.87 -9.53 -34.96
CA LEU A 348 20.58 -8.76 -36.17
C LEU A 348 20.24 -9.67 -37.35
N CYS A 349 20.93 -10.79 -37.53
CA CYS A 349 20.59 -11.82 -38.52
C CYS A 349 19.18 -12.39 -38.27
N ALA A 350 18.83 -12.66 -37.01
CA ALA A 350 17.49 -13.13 -36.64
C ALA A 350 16.39 -12.11 -36.98
N TYR A 351 16.59 -10.83 -36.64
CA TYR A 351 15.63 -9.78 -36.99
C TYR A 351 15.56 -9.53 -38.50
N THR A 352 16.69 -9.60 -39.20
CA THR A 352 16.73 -9.49 -40.68
C THR A 352 15.91 -10.62 -41.33
N TRP A 353 16.07 -11.85 -40.86
CA TRP A 353 15.24 -12.98 -41.32
C TRP A 353 13.75 -12.74 -41.04
N LEU A 354 13.37 -12.25 -39.85
CA LEU A 354 11.96 -11.99 -39.55
C LEU A 354 11.40 -10.76 -40.28
N VAL A 355 12.21 -9.77 -40.62
CA VAL A 355 11.79 -8.58 -41.39
C VAL A 355 11.48 -8.94 -42.84
N LEU A 356 12.18 -9.91 -43.44
CA LEU A 356 11.96 -10.36 -44.81
C LEU A 356 10.54 -10.93 -45.04
N PRO A 357 9.95 -10.80 -46.25
CA PRO A 357 8.60 -11.27 -46.54
C PRO A 357 8.39 -12.77 -46.23
N PRO A 358 7.23 -13.16 -45.68
CA PRO A 358 6.97 -14.55 -45.28
C PRO A 358 6.99 -15.54 -46.45
N GLY A 359 6.68 -15.09 -47.67
CA GLY A 359 6.77 -15.92 -48.88
C GLY A 359 8.19 -16.38 -49.23
N LEU A 360 9.21 -15.59 -48.86
CA LEU A 360 10.62 -15.94 -49.05
C LEU A 360 11.11 -16.87 -47.93
N THR A 361 10.78 -16.55 -46.68
CA THR A 361 11.39 -17.21 -45.51
C THR A 361 10.73 -18.54 -45.15
N LYS A 362 9.42 -18.69 -45.39
CA LYS A 362 8.58 -19.89 -45.18
C LYS A 362 8.53 -20.48 -43.75
N THR A 363 9.50 -20.20 -42.89
CA THR A 363 9.59 -20.69 -41.51
C THR A 363 10.37 -19.75 -40.60
N ALA A 364 9.97 -19.69 -39.32
CA ALA A 364 10.65 -18.91 -38.28
C ALA A 364 11.93 -19.58 -37.73
N LYS A 365 12.16 -20.88 -37.99
CA LYS A 365 13.20 -21.68 -37.32
C LYS A 365 14.62 -21.07 -37.40
N PRO A 366 15.11 -20.56 -38.56
CA PRO A 366 16.44 -19.95 -38.65
C PRO A 366 16.59 -18.70 -37.77
N ALA A 367 15.57 -17.85 -37.70
CA ALA A 367 15.57 -16.69 -36.81
C ALA A 367 15.59 -17.07 -35.34
N ILE A 368 14.81 -18.09 -34.95
CA ILE A 368 14.78 -18.56 -33.55
C ILE A 368 16.10 -19.22 -33.16
N ALA A 369 16.75 -19.96 -34.07
CA ALA A 369 18.11 -20.46 -33.86
C ALA A 369 19.11 -19.30 -33.71
N ALA A 370 19.18 -18.37 -34.67
CA ALA A 370 20.11 -17.24 -34.64
C ALA A 370 19.91 -16.35 -33.39
N PHE A 371 18.67 -16.06 -33.01
CA PHE A 371 18.36 -15.33 -31.78
C PHE A 371 18.73 -16.15 -30.53
N GLY A 372 18.41 -17.44 -30.49
CA GLY A 372 18.75 -18.35 -29.40
C GLY A 372 20.26 -18.48 -29.18
N PHE A 373 21.06 -18.49 -30.25
CA PHE A 373 22.52 -18.42 -30.16
C PHE A 373 23.01 -17.04 -29.71
N GLY A 374 22.53 -15.95 -30.35
CA GLY A 374 22.97 -14.59 -30.05
C GLY A 374 22.64 -14.13 -28.63
N HIS A 375 21.39 -14.30 -28.18
CA HIS A 375 20.97 -14.02 -26.80
C HIS A 375 21.45 -15.10 -25.82
N GLY A 376 21.76 -16.31 -26.29
CA GLY A 376 22.09 -17.46 -25.46
C GLY A 376 23.32 -17.30 -24.56
N PHE A 377 24.26 -16.41 -24.86
CA PHE A 377 25.41 -16.14 -23.99
C PHE A 377 25.54 -14.67 -23.54
N ALA A 378 24.72 -13.77 -24.08
CA ALA A 378 24.92 -12.33 -23.93
C ALA A 378 24.55 -11.76 -22.55
N PRO A 379 23.47 -12.19 -21.86
CA PRO A 379 23.19 -11.75 -20.50
C PRO A 379 24.30 -12.11 -19.51
N LEU A 380 24.95 -13.27 -19.68
CA LEU A 380 26.12 -13.65 -18.89
C LEU A 380 27.28 -12.66 -19.11
N LEU A 381 27.56 -12.27 -20.36
CA LEU A 381 28.61 -11.29 -20.68
C LEU A 381 28.34 -9.91 -20.10
N LEU A 382 27.08 -9.44 -20.12
CA LEU A 382 26.70 -8.17 -19.48
C LEU A 382 26.94 -8.21 -17.96
N VAL A 383 26.62 -9.32 -17.28
CA VAL A 383 26.91 -9.43 -15.84
C VAL A 383 28.42 -9.50 -15.58
N LEU A 384 29.17 -10.27 -16.38
CA LEU A 384 30.62 -10.46 -16.22
C LEU A 384 31.47 -9.22 -16.51
N ILE A 385 30.94 -8.19 -17.15
CA ILE A 385 31.68 -6.94 -17.40
C ILE A 385 31.65 -6.01 -16.17
N VAL A 386 30.61 -6.06 -15.33
CA VAL A 386 30.45 -5.14 -14.19
C VAL A 386 31.59 -5.28 -13.16
N PRO A 387 31.95 -6.49 -12.66
CA PRO A 387 33.11 -6.66 -11.77
C PRO A 387 34.47 -6.34 -12.41
N LYS A 388 34.53 -6.15 -13.75
CA LYS A 388 35.74 -5.83 -14.50
C LYS A 388 35.92 -4.34 -14.78
N ILE A 389 34.87 -3.52 -14.64
CA ILE A 389 34.90 -2.07 -14.93
C ILE A 389 34.60 -1.18 -13.71
N VAL A 390 34.19 -1.78 -12.58
CA VAL A 390 33.81 -1.09 -11.34
C VAL A 390 34.64 -1.62 -10.16
N PRO A 391 35.12 -0.76 -9.22
CA PRO A 391 35.77 -1.19 -8.00
C PRO A 391 34.88 -2.12 -7.13
N ALA A 392 35.51 -3.04 -6.39
CA ALA A 392 34.79 -4.05 -5.59
C ALA A 392 33.70 -3.46 -4.68
N LYS A 393 34.00 -2.33 -4.04
CA LYS A 393 33.09 -1.58 -3.14
C LYS A 393 31.77 -1.10 -3.78
N PHE A 394 31.64 -1.11 -5.11
CA PHE A 394 30.44 -0.67 -5.82
C PHE A 394 29.80 -1.74 -6.73
N ILE A 395 30.26 -3.00 -6.68
CA ILE A 395 29.74 -4.07 -7.56
C ILE A 395 28.23 -4.26 -7.40
N SER A 396 27.72 -4.34 -6.18
CA SER A 396 26.29 -4.54 -5.88
C SER A 396 25.42 -3.37 -6.39
N THR A 397 25.84 -2.13 -6.12
CA THR A 397 25.18 -0.91 -6.62
C THR A 397 25.19 -0.84 -8.15
N ALA A 398 26.31 -1.19 -8.79
CA ALA A 398 26.45 -1.20 -10.24
C ALA A 398 25.60 -2.29 -10.91
N LEU A 399 25.51 -3.49 -10.33
CA LEU A 399 24.59 -4.55 -10.75
C LEU A 399 23.12 -4.13 -10.57
N GLY A 400 22.79 -3.43 -9.48
CA GLY A 400 21.48 -2.83 -9.24
C GLY A 400 21.06 -1.82 -10.31
N ALA A 401 21.95 -0.89 -10.65
CA ALA A 401 21.74 0.07 -11.73
C ALA A 401 21.58 -0.61 -13.10
N HIS A 402 22.42 -1.61 -13.39
CA HIS A 402 22.32 -2.46 -14.58
C HIS A 402 20.94 -3.13 -14.71
N LYS A 403 20.48 -3.88 -13.70
CA LYS A 403 19.18 -4.57 -13.76
C LYS A 403 17.99 -3.61 -13.84
N SER A 404 18.10 -2.43 -13.22
CA SER A 404 17.05 -1.41 -13.25
C SER A 404 16.87 -0.83 -14.65
N LEU A 405 17.98 -0.43 -15.30
CA LEU A 405 17.94 0.20 -16.63
C LEU A 405 17.67 -0.80 -17.76
N GLU A 406 18.13 -2.04 -17.63
CA GLU A 406 17.71 -3.17 -18.48
C GLU A 406 16.17 -3.32 -18.44
N GLN A 407 15.59 -3.32 -17.23
CA GLN A 407 14.16 -3.51 -17.05
C GLN A 407 13.33 -2.30 -17.51
N SER A 408 13.81 -1.07 -17.30
CA SER A 408 13.15 0.14 -17.84
C SER A 408 13.10 0.12 -19.37
N GLY A 409 14.19 -0.27 -20.04
CA GLY A 409 14.21 -0.46 -21.50
C GLY A 409 13.19 -1.50 -21.96
N ALA A 410 13.16 -2.67 -21.31
CA ALA A 410 12.19 -3.72 -21.61
C ALA A 410 10.73 -3.25 -21.44
N THR A 411 10.43 -2.55 -20.33
CA THR A 411 9.09 -2.04 -20.02
C THR A 411 8.61 -1.01 -21.05
N ILE A 412 9.49 -0.10 -21.50
CA ILE A 412 9.14 0.89 -22.55
C ILE A 412 8.72 0.17 -23.83
N LEU A 413 9.56 -0.72 -24.38
CA LEU A 413 9.22 -1.35 -25.66
C LEU A 413 8.06 -2.34 -25.55
N GLN A 414 7.91 -3.08 -24.44
CA GLN A 414 6.71 -3.91 -24.21
C GLN A 414 5.42 -3.07 -24.20
N THR A 415 5.44 -1.91 -23.55
CA THR A 415 4.29 -1.01 -23.47
C THR A 415 3.95 -0.44 -24.85
N LEU A 416 4.95 0.01 -25.61
CA LEU A 416 4.77 0.54 -26.97
C LEU A 416 4.31 -0.53 -27.96
N ALA A 417 4.94 -1.70 -27.98
CA ALA A 417 4.51 -2.83 -28.82
C ALA A 417 3.08 -3.27 -28.48
N GLY A 418 2.73 -3.31 -27.18
CA GLY A 418 1.38 -3.58 -26.70
C GLY A 418 0.35 -2.54 -27.12
N PHE A 419 0.73 -1.29 -27.41
CA PHE A 419 -0.15 -0.29 -28.00
C PHE A 419 -0.28 -0.44 -29.51
N ILE A 420 0.83 -0.69 -30.21
CA ILE A 420 0.88 -0.86 -31.67
C ILE A 420 0.01 -2.06 -32.10
N MET A 421 0.14 -3.21 -31.43
CA MET A 421 -0.69 -4.40 -31.71
C MET A 421 -2.19 -4.20 -31.44
N ASP A 422 -2.56 -3.33 -30.50
CA ASP A 422 -3.96 -3.05 -30.16
C ASP A 422 -4.69 -2.21 -31.24
N LYS A 423 -3.97 -1.71 -32.26
CA LYS A 423 -4.55 -0.96 -33.40
C LYS A 423 -4.98 -1.86 -34.57
N ASP A 424 -4.13 -2.78 -35.04
CA ASP A 424 -4.48 -3.70 -36.14
C ASP A 424 -5.80 -4.42 -35.86
N LYS A 425 -5.97 -4.86 -34.60
CA LYS A 425 -7.22 -5.52 -34.15
C LYS A 425 -8.48 -4.67 -34.26
N ARG A 426 -8.39 -3.36 -34.51
CA ARG A 426 -9.54 -2.46 -34.74
C ARG A 426 -9.64 -1.99 -36.19
N ASP A 427 -8.50 -1.67 -36.81
CA ASP A 427 -8.49 -0.96 -38.10
C ASP A 427 -8.07 -1.84 -39.28
N ARG A 428 -7.18 -2.84 -39.08
CA ARG A 428 -6.55 -3.63 -40.16
C ARG A 428 -6.15 -5.04 -39.72
N PRO A 429 -6.87 -6.10 -40.12
CA PRO A 429 -6.50 -7.49 -39.82
C PRO A 429 -5.38 -8.04 -40.72
N ASP A 430 -4.67 -7.19 -41.46
CA ASP A 430 -3.55 -7.56 -42.34
C ASP A 430 -2.26 -7.90 -41.56
N GLY A 431 -2.19 -7.54 -40.27
CA GLY A 431 -1.04 -7.81 -39.41
C GLY A 431 0.18 -6.92 -39.68
N SER A 432 0.02 -5.84 -40.46
CA SER A 432 1.09 -4.90 -40.84
C SER A 432 1.78 -4.25 -39.63
N SER A 433 1.11 -4.13 -38.46
CA SER A 433 1.76 -3.70 -37.22
C SER A 433 2.82 -4.70 -36.71
N THR A 434 2.71 -5.99 -37.03
CA THR A 434 3.74 -6.99 -36.72
C THR A 434 5.04 -6.68 -37.47
N GLN A 435 4.93 -6.26 -38.73
CA GLN A 435 6.09 -5.78 -39.51
C GLN A 435 6.67 -4.50 -38.91
N GLY A 436 5.83 -3.55 -38.49
CA GLY A 436 6.28 -2.33 -37.82
C GLY A 436 7.10 -2.60 -36.57
N ILE A 437 6.64 -3.52 -35.71
CA ILE A 437 7.37 -3.94 -34.50
C ILE A 437 8.70 -4.63 -34.84
N LEU A 438 8.74 -5.48 -35.86
CA LEU A 438 9.97 -6.14 -36.33
C LEU A 438 10.99 -5.14 -36.88
N ASN A 439 10.53 -4.12 -37.63
CA ASN A 439 11.39 -3.03 -38.08
C ASN A 439 11.99 -2.23 -36.90
N VAL A 440 11.19 -1.97 -35.84
CA VAL A 440 11.70 -1.32 -34.62
C VAL A 440 12.75 -2.18 -33.91
N PHE A 441 12.52 -3.49 -33.78
CA PHE A 441 13.54 -4.40 -33.22
C PHE A 441 14.84 -4.40 -34.03
N TRP A 442 14.75 -4.40 -35.36
CA TRP A 442 15.91 -4.34 -36.25
C TRP A 442 16.69 -3.03 -36.08
N SER A 443 16.01 -1.88 -36.13
CA SER A 443 16.65 -0.57 -35.97
C SER A 443 17.30 -0.41 -34.59
N LEU A 444 16.64 -0.84 -33.52
CA LEU A 444 17.23 -0.83 -32.17
C LEU A 444 18.47 -1.73 -32.08
N ASN A 445 18.49 -2.85 -32.80
CA ASN A 445 19.67 -3.74 -32.82
C ASN A 445 20.86 -3.13 -33.57
N VAL A 446 20.63 -2.32 -34.62
CA VAL A 446 21.68 -1.52 -35.26
C VAL A 446 22.26 -0.50 -34.26
N PHE A 447 21.42 0.21 -33.51
CA PHE A 447 21.89 1.10 -32.43
C PHE A 447 22.63 0.36 -31.31
N GLN A 448 22.17 -0.85 -30.95
CA GLN A 448 22.87 -1.73 -30.01
C GLN A 448 24.28 -2.06 -30.51
N LEU A 449 24.43 -2.49 -31.78
CA LEU A 449 25.73 -2.81 -32.38
C LEU A 449 26.68 -1.60 -32.37
N LEU A 450 26.19 -0.42 -32.78
CA LEU A 450 26.96 0.82 -32.75
C LEU A 450 27.37 1.22 -31.31
N SER A 451 26.50 1.02 -30.32
CA SER A 451 26.83 1.30 -28.91
C SER A 451 27.92 0.37 -28.36
N ILE A 452 27.94 -0.91 -28.76
CA ILE A 452 29.00 -1.86 -28.39
C ILE A 452 30.33 -1.46 -29.05
N MET A 453 30.31 -1.03 -30.32
CA MET A 453 31.48 -0.48 -31.01
C MET A 453 32.01 0.79 -30.31
N GLY A 454 31.12 1.68 -29.84
CA GLY A 454 31.47 2.86 -29.04
C GLY A 454 32.20 2.50 -27.73
N VAL A 455 31.71 1.50 -26.98
CA VAL A 455 32.39 0.98 -25.79
C VAL A 455 33.75 0.37 -26.13
N ALA A 456 33.86 -0.37 -27.24
CA ALA A 456 35.12 -0.93 -27.72
C ALA A 456 36.15 0.18 -28.03
N TRP A 457 35.71 1.24 -28.72
CA TRP A 457 36.53 2.40 -29.07
C TRP A 457 36.99 3.19 -27.84
N LEU A 458 36.11 3.44 -26.86
CA LEU A 458 36.48 4.09 -25.59
C LEU A 458 37.53 3.26 -24.81
N GLN A 459 37.40 1.93 -24.80
CA GLN A 459 38.40 1.06 -24.19
C GLN A 459 39.72 1.02 -24.97
N TYR A 460 39.68 1.12 -26.30
CA TYR A 460 40.88 1.25 -27.13
C TYR A 460 41.59 2.57 -26.84
N GLN A 461 40.89 3.70 -26.88
CA GLN A 461 41.47 5.02 -26.57
C GLN A 461 42.09 5.09 -25.18
N ARG A 462 41.46 4.52 -24.15
CA ARG A 462 42.04 4.48 -22.79
C ARG A 462 43.30 3.62 -22.69
N ARG A 463 43.48 2.62 -23.55
CA ARG A 463 44.72 1.82 -23.66
C ARG A 463 45.80 2.52 -24.50
N ALA A 464 45.40 3.40 -25.42
CA ALA A 464 46.26 4.16 -26.33
C ALA A 464 46.69 5.54 -25.76
N ARG A 465 46.66 5.72 -24.43
CA ARG A 465 47.17 6.91 -23.74
C ARG A 465 48.40 6.55 -22.89
N PRO A 466 49.56 7.21 -23.10
CA PRO A 466 50.72 7.03 -22.23
C PRO A 466 50.42 7.49 -20.80
N ALA A 467 50.97 6.79 -19.81
CA ALA A 467 50.91 7.21 -18.41
C ALA A 467 51.77 8.47 -18.21
N ARG A 468 51.13 9.65 -18.22
CA ARG A 468 51.80 10.94 -18.12
C ARG A 468 52.01 11.33 -16.65
N THR A 469 53.11 10.83 -16.11
CA THR A 469 53.96 11.42 -15.06
C THR A 469 53.30 12.42 -14.10
N THR A 470 52.91 11.97 -12.91
CA THR A 470 52.74 12.85 -11.74
C THR A 470 54.12 13.20 -11.17
N ARG A 471 54.62 14.40 -11.49
CA ARG A 471 55.80 15.00 -10.84
C ARG A 471 55.55 16.50 -10.69
N ASN A 472 55.82 17.04 -9.49
CA ASN A 472 55.56 18.41 -9.03
C ASN A 472 54.04 18.63 -8.78
N GLU A 473 53.57 19.04 -7.60
CA GLU A 473 54.01 20.18 -6.79
C GLU A 473 54.14 19.86 -5.28
N THR A 474 55.24 20.32 -4.68
CA THR A 474 55.41 20.46 -3.23
C THR A 474 55.71 21.92 -2.95
N THR A 475 54.81 22.60 -2.25
CA THR A 475 55.00 23.97 -1.76
C THR A 475 54.94 23.93 -0.23
N PRO A 476 55.90 24.53 0.51
CA PRO A 476 55.94 24.45 1.96
C PRO A 476 55.10 25.57 2.61
N SER A 477 54.36 25.24 3.68
CA SER A 477 53.77 26.22 4.58
C SER A 477 53.75 25.68 6.01
N ASN A 478 54.23 26.49 6.95
CA ASN A 478 54.40 26.14 8.36
C ASN A 478 53.05 26.05 9.09
N ASP A 479 52.90 25.05 9.98
CA ASP A 479 52.10 25.19 11.20
C ASP A 479 52.59 24.19 12.28
N PRO A 480 53.08 24.63 13.45
CA PRO A 480 53.65 23.76 14.46
C PRO A 480 52.66 23.44 15.59
N THR A 481 51.86 22.37 15.47
CA THR A 481 51.28 21.66 16.64
C THR A 481 50.62 20.32 16.28
N GLN A 482 51.34 19.21 16.45
CA GLN A 482 50.81 17.95 17.03
C GLN A 482 51.94 16.92 17.23
N PRO A 483 51.94 16.15 18.35
CA PRO A 483 53.05 15.27 18.70
C PRO A 483 53.08 13.94 17.93
N LEU A 484 54.30 13.44 17.74
CA LEU A 484 54.64 12.20 17.05
C LEU A 484 54.08 10.94 17.74
N LEU A 485 53.41 10.08 16.98
CA LEU A 485 53.28 8.65 17.29
C LEU A 485 53.14 7.82 15.99
N GLN A 486 54.23 7.70 15.24
CA GLN A 486 54.30 6.86 14.04
C GLN A 486 55.63 6.10 13.95
N ALA A 487 55.68 4.89 14.52
CA ALA A 487 56.74 3.92 14.26
C ALA A 487 56.35 2.48 14.67
N ALA A 488 55.76 1.69 13.75
CA ALA A 488 55.89 0.23 13.69
C ALA A 488 55.24 -0.37 12.42
N ALA A 489 55.75 -1.54 12.00
CA ALA A 489 55.15 -2.49 11.05
C ALA A 489 55.08 -2.12 9.54
N SER A 490 56.25 -2.09 8.89
CA SER A 490 56.37 -2.49 7.46
C SER A 490 56.50 -4.02 7.33
N PRO A 491 55.67 -4.72 6.54
CA PRO A 491 55.94 -6.10 6.15
C PRO A 491 56.97 -6.18 5.01
N ARG A 492 57.94 -7.09 5.15
CA ARG A 492 59.05 -7.28 4.20
C ARG A 492 58.57 -7.75 2.81
N ARG A 493 59.22 -7.25 1.75
CA ARG A 493 59.20 -7.88 0.42
C ARG A 493 59.78 -9.29 0.50
N TYR A 494 59.09 -10.27 -0.06
CA TYR A 494 59.71 -11.52 -0.52
C TYR A 494 59.57 -11.58 -2.05
N SER A 495 60.68 -11.46 -2.76
CA SER A 495 60.72 -11.58 -4.21
C SER A 495 60.91 -13.04 -4.61
N THR A 496 59.91 -13.63 -5.24
CA THR A 496 60.09 -14.85 -6.05
C THR A 496 59.64 -14.56 -7.47
N SER A 497 60.56 -14.66 -8.41
CA SER A 497 60.33 -14.48 -9.84
C SER A 497 59.38 -15.56 -10.38
N SER A 498 58.21 -15.14 -10.84
CA SER A 498 57.33 -15.97 -11.66
C SER A 498 56.62 -15.08 -12.67
N SER A 499 57.05 -15.17 -13.92
CA SER A 499 56.47 -14.46 -15.06
C SER A 499 55.05 -14.97 -15.34
N ARG A 500 54.04 -14.30 -14.75
CA ARG A 500 52.65 -14.43 -15.19
C ARG A 500 52.02 -13.06 -15.35
N SER A 501 51.57 -12.79 -16.57
CA SER A 501 50.86 -11.58 -16.99
C SER A 501 49.54 -11.41 -16.24
N GLY A 502 49.61 -10.86 -15.02
CA GLY A 502 48.46 -10.37 -14.29
C GLY A 502 47.89 -9.12 -14.96
N VAL A 503 46.56 -9.04 -15.02
CA VAL A 503 45.91 -7.75 -15.21
C VAL A 503 46.19 -6.95 -13.95
N LEU A 504 46.89 -5.82 -14.08
CA LEU A 504 47.03 -4.86 -12.98
C LEU A 504 45.62 -4.51 -12.47
N PRO A 505 45.36 -4.56 -11.15
CA PRO A 505 44.14 -4.04 -10.57
C PRO A 505 43.92 -2.58 -11.00
N PHE A 506 42.68 -2.12 -10.92
CA PHE A 506 42.34 -0.71 -11.02
C PHE A 506 43.14 0.06 -9.95
N GLU A 507 44.13 0.86 -10.36
CA GLU A 507 44.76 1.83 -9.46
C GLU A 507 43.70 2.82 -8.98
N GLU A 508 43.71 3.19 -7.70
CA GLU A 508 42.85 4.23 -7.15
C GLU A 508 43.33 5.64 -7.58
N GLY A 509 43.35 5.87 -8.90
CA GLY A 509 43.49 7.19 -9.48
C GLY A 509 42.22 8.02 -9.23
N SER A 510 42.39 9.24 -8.74
CA SER A 510 41.30 10.20 -8.58
C SER A 510 40.64 10.49 -9.94
N LEU A 511 39.34 10.21 -10.06
CA LEU A 511 38.57 10.53 -11.28
C LEU A 511 38.67 12.02 -11.56
N SER A 512 39.04 12.38 -12.80
CA SER A 512 39.13 13.79 -13.21
C SER A 512 37.80 14.51 -12.97
N SER A 513 37.84 15.76 -12.53
CA SER A 513 36.64 16.58 -12.32
C SER A 513 35.74 16.67 -13.57
N GLY A 514 36.30 16.51 -14.77
CA GLY A 514 35.54 16.38 -16.02
C GLY A 514 34.79 15.05 -16.17
N GLU A 515 35.38 13.94 -15.73
CA GLU A 515 34.73 12.61 -15.70
C GLU A 515 33.62 12.57 -14.64
N GLN A 516 33.85 13.16 -13.46
CA GLN A 516 32.81 13.25 -12.41
C GLN A 516 31.59 14.08 -12.87
N LYS A 517 31.82 15.21 -13.56
CA LYS A 517 30.74 16.02 -14.16
C LYS A 517 29.93 15.22 -15.17
N ARG A 518 30.58 14.45 -16.06
CA ARG A 518 29.89 13.56 -17.02
C ARG A 518 29.15 12.42 -16.34
N GLY A 519 29.75 11.77 -15.34
CA GLY A 519 29.10 10.73 -14.53
C GLY A 519 27.83 11.23 -13.83
N LYS A 520 27.83 12.48 -13.32
CA LYS A 520 26.63 13.12 -12.77
C LYS A 520 25.53 13.30 -13.83
N VAL A 521 25.87 13.77 -15.04
CA VAL A 521 24.91 13.91 -16.14
C VAL A 521 24.30 12.55 -16.51
N PHE A 522 25.12 11.53 -16.76
CA PHE A 522 24.63 10.19 -17.13
C PHE A 522 23.78 9.53 -16.03
N ALA A 523 24.12 9.73 -14.76
CA ALA A 523 23.31 9.25 -13.63
C ALA A 523 21.93 9.93 -13.58
N VAL A 524 21.87 11.26 -13.76
CA VAL A 524 20.61 12.01 -13.80
C VAL A 524 19.77 11.64 -15.03
N SER A 525 20.38 11.51 -16.22
CA SER A 525 19.69 11.02 -17.42
C SER A 525 19.14 9.60 -17.23
N SER A 526 19.87 8.73 -16.54
CA SER A 526 19.42 7.37 -16.21
C SER A 526 18.21 7.37 -15.26
N ALA A 527 18.22 8.22 -14.23
CA ALA A 527 17.07 8.39 -13.35
C ALA A 527 15.84 8.95 -14.09
N GLY A 528 16.04 9.94 -14.97
CA GLY A 528 15.00 10.46 -15.86
C GLY A 528 14.42 9.40 -16.78
N PHE A 529 15.27 8.52 -17.35
CA PHE A 529 14.83 7.41 -18.18
C PHE A 529 13.96 6.38 -17.42
N ILE A 530 14.30 6.08 -16.16
CA ILE A 530 13.48 5.24 -15.28
C ILE A 530 12.12 5.89 -15.01
N PHE A 531 12.09 7.20 -14.74
CA PHE A 531 10.85 7.96 -14.56
C PHE A 531 9.97 7.95 -15.83
N CYS A 532 10.57 8.18 -17.01
CA CYS A 532 9.86 8.09 -18.29
C CYS A 532 9.26 6.69 -18.54
N ALA A 533 9.98 5.62 -18.18
CA ALA A 533 9.45 4.25 -18.28
C ALA A 533 8.21 4.05 -17.39
N TRP A 534 8.24 4.57 -16.16
CA TRP A 534 7.10 4.55 -15.24
C TRP A 534 5.92 5.40 -15.74
N ALA A 535 6.18 6.61 -16.21
CA ALA A 535 5.15 7.50 -16.75
C ALA A 535 4.47 6.90 -17.99
N LEU A 536 5.24 6.30 -18.91
CA LEU A 536 4.71 5.59 -20.07
C LEU A 536 3.88 4.36 -19.66
N PHE A 537 4.35 3.56 -18.70
CA PHE A 537 3.60 2.39 -18.22
C PHE A 537 2.30 2.79 -17.51
N LEU A 538 2.33 3.78 -16.61
CA LEU A 538 1.15 4.23 -15.86
C LEU A 538 0.12 4.91 -16.77
N SER A 539 0.56 5.77 -17.69
CA SER A 539 -0.34 6.36 -18.69
C SER A 539 -0.93 5.29 -19.62
N ALA A 540 -0.16 4.26 -20.00
CA ALA A 540 -0.67 3.13 -20.76
C ALA A 540 -1.74 2.32 -20.01
N ALA A 541 -1.48 1.99 -18.74
CA ALA A 541 -2.42 1.32 -17.87
C ALA A 541 -3.70 2.15 -17.70
N TRP A 542 -3.58 3.47 -17.50
CA TRP A 542 -4.71 4.40 -17.41
C TRP A 542 -5.57 4.40 -18.68
N ILE A 543 -4.95 4.51 -19.85
CA ILE A 543 -5.62 4.52 -21.16
C ILE A 543 -6.29 3.17 -21.46
N LYS A 544 -5.66 2.03 -21.13
CA LYS A 544 -6.21 0.70 -21.41
C LYS A 544 -7.29 0.27 -20.41
N LEU A 545 -7.17 0.60 -19.12
CA LEU A 545 -8.25 0.40 -18.13
C LEU A 545 -9.47 1.25 -18.50
N GLY A 546 -9.23 2.44 -19.04
CA GLY A 546 -10.10 3.07 -20.02
C GLY A 546 -11.13 4.03 -19.47
N ALA A 547 -11.20 5.22 -20.07
CA ALA A 547 -12.14 6.29 -19.76
C ALA A 547 -13.60 5.98 -20.16
N LYS A 548 -14.21 4.93 -19.62
CA LYS A 548 -15.66 4.78 -19.57
C LYS A 548 -16.20 5.43 -18.31
N LYS A 549 -16.63 6.70 -18.39
CA LYS A 549 -17.44 7.47 -17.42
C LYS A 549 -17.63 6.79 -16.04
N VAL A 550 -16.55 6.70 -15.27
CA VAL A 550 -16.54 6.27 -13.87
C VAL A 550 -15.69 7.29 -13.15
N SER A 551 -16.33 8.15 -12.37
CA SER A 551 -15.62 9.09 -11.51
C SER A 551 -14.83 8.31 -10.46
N ILE A 552 -13.59 8.75 -10.21
CA ILE A 552 -12.63 8.08 -9.32
C ILE A 552 -13.20 7.79 -7.90
N PRO A 553 -14.05 8.65 -7.29
CA PRO A 553 -14.73 8.33 -6.03
C PRO A 553 -15.53 7.02 -6.05
N GLN A 554 -16.08 6.62 -7.21
CA GLN A 554 -16.84 5.37 -7.34
C GLN A 554 -15.96 4.12 -7.53
N LEU A 555 -14.66 4.26 -7.82
CA LEU A 555 -13.75 3.13 -7.91
C LEU A 555 -13.26 2.71 -6.52
N PHE A 556 -12.89 3.68 -5.67
CA PHE A 556 -12.55 3.42 -4.27
C PHE A 556 -13.76 2.87 -3.47
N LEU A 557 -14.95 3.48 -3.63
CA LEU A 557 -16.22 2.96 -3.11
C LEU A 557 -16.65 1.59 -3.68
N LYS A 558 -16.01 1.09 -4.76
CA LYS A 558 -16.20 -0.28 -5.29
C LYS A 558 -15.15 -1.28 -4.82
N ILE A 559 -14.00 -0.81 -4.34
CA ILE A 559 -12.94 -1.67 -3.79
C ILE A 559 -13.20 -1.93 -2.30
N VAL A 560 -13.67 -0.93 -1.55
CA VAL A 560 -13.92 -1.04 -0.10
C VAL A 560 -15.30 -1.66 0.25
N LYS A 561 -16.34 -1.53 -0.60
CA LYS A 561 -17.67 -2.13 -0.34
C LYS A 561 -17.89 -3.51 -0.98
N THR A 562 -17.26 -4.55 -0.42
CA THR A 562 -17.58 -5.96 -0.69
C THR A 562 -18.51 -6.62 0.35
N ARG A 563 -19.53 -5.87 0.80
CA ARG A 563 -20.90 -6.43 0.82
C ARG A 563 -21.83 -5.48 0.05
N MET A 564 -22.17 -5.87 -1.18
CA MET A 564 -23.21 -5.17 -1.95
C MET A 564 -24.56 -5.40 -1.27
N GLY A 565 -25.10 -4.39 -0.60
CA GLY A 565 -26.43 -4.49 0.03
C GLY A 565 -27.50 -4.98 -0.96
N ALA A 566 -28.41 -5.84 -0.49
CA ALA A 566 -29.28 -6.66 -1.34
C ALA A 566 -30.04 -5.89 -2.44
N TYR A 567 -30.53 -4.67 -2.15
CA TYR A 567 -31.20 -3.83 -3.15
C TYR A 567 -30.27 -3.33 -4.27
N LYS A 568 -28.97 -3.12 -3.97
CA LYS A 568 -27.95 -2.78 -4.97
C LYS A 568 -27.63 -4.00 -5.84
N TYR A 569 -27.56 -5.19 -5.24
CA TYR A 569 -27.38 -6.45 -5.97
C TYR A 569 -28.54 -6.73 -6.94
N ILE A 570 -29.79 -6.66 -6.46
CA ILE A 570 -31.00 -6.79 -7.31
C ILE A 570 -31.00 -5.71 -8.41
N GLY A 571 -30.60 -4.48 -8.09
CA GLY A 571 -30.48 -3.38 -9.05
C GLY A 571 -29.47 -3.65 -10.17
N GLU A 572 -28.30 -4.18 -9.85
CA GLU A 572 -27.27 -4.57 -10.85
C GLU A 572 -27.71 -5.79 -11.68
N LEU A 573 -28.32 -6.79 -11.06
CA LEU A 573 -28.89 -7.94 -11.77
C LEU A 573 -29.87 -7.47 -12.86
N TYR A 574 -30.81 -6.57 -12.50
CA TYR A 574 -31.78 -5.99 -13.44
C TYR A 574 -31.21 -5.02 -14.49
N LYS A 575 -29.95 -4.56 -14.35
CA LYS A 575 -29.22 -3.90 -15.45
C LYS A 575 -28.71 -4.94 -16.46
N LYS A 576 -28.16 -6.07 -15.98
CA LYS A 576 -27.65 -7.18 -16.81
C LYS A 576 -28.74 -8.19 -17.18
N LYS A 577 -29.76 -7.77 -17.93
CA LYS A 577 -30.91 -8.61 -18.34
C LYS A 577 -30.58 -9.86 -19.18
N GLN A 578 -29.39 -9.92 -19.78
CA GLN A 578 -28.86 -11.07 -20.53
C GLN A 578 -27.97 -12.01 -19.69
N SER A 579 -27.88 -11.82 -18.37
CA SER A 579 -27.19 -12.77 -17.47
C SER A 579 -28.02 -14.03 -17.26
N ASP A 580 -27.39 -15.21 -17.14
CA ASP A 580 -28.08 -16.50 -17.02
C ASP A 580 -28.99 -16.60 -15.80
N VAL A 581 -28.55 -16.07 -14.66
CA VAL A 581 -29.36 -15.98 -13.44
C VAL A 581 -30.67 -15.20 -13.70
N LEU A 582 -30.61 -14.09 -14.44
CA LEU A 582 -31.80 -13.30 -14.75
C LEU A 582 -32.61 -13.85 -15.95
N ARG A 583 -31.96 -14.48 -16.94
CA ARG A 583 -32.61 -15.27 -18.00
C ARG A 583 -33.49 -16.37 -17.38
N PHE A 584 -32.94 -17.11 -16.42
CA PHE A 584 -33.62 -18.17 -15.67
C PHE A 584 -34.74 -17.60 -14.78
N LEU A 585 -34.44 -16.62 -13.93
CA LEU A 585 -35.41 -16.03 -13.00
C LEU A 585 -36.59 -15.36 -13.73
N LEU A 586 -36.37 -14.71 -14.88
CA LEU A 586 -37.45 -14.20 -15.71
C LEU A 586 -38.25 -15.32 -16.38
N ARG A 587 -37.62 -16.44 -16.78
CA ARG A 587 -38.34 -17.62 -17.31
C ARG A 587 -39.26 -18.23 -16.25
N VAL A 588 -38.75 -18.50 -15.04
CA VAL A 588 -39.52 -19.04 -13.91
C VAL A 588 -40.67 -18.12 -13.51
N ARG A 589 -40.40 -16.82 -13.29
CA ARG A 589 -41.46 -15.83 -13.00
C ARG A 589 -42.45 -15.69 -14.14
N CYS A 590 -42.06 -15.91 -15.39
CA CYS A 590 -43.00 -15.82 -16.50
C CYS A 590 -43.97 -17.00 -16.52
N TRP A 591 -43.49 -18.18 -16.15
CA TRP A 591 -44.33 -19.36 -15.96
C TRP A 591 -45.33 -19.13 -14.80
N GLU A 592 -44.85 -18.67 -13.64
CA GLU A 592 -45.70 -18.28 -12.49
C GLU A 592 -46.79 -17.28 -12.91
N TYR A 593 -46.41 -16.17 -13.57
CA TYR A 593 -47.33 -15.07 -13.86
C TYR A 593 -48.39 -15.39 -14.93
N ARG A 594 -48.24 -16.51 -15.66
CA ARG A 594 -49.27 -16.98 -16.61
C ARG A 594 -50.44 -17.65 -15.89
N GLN A 595 -50.16 -18.36 -14.79
CA GLN A 595 -51.16 -19.04 -13.96
C GLN A 595 -51.97 -18.07 -13.09
N LEU A 596 -51.41 -16.88 -12.81
CA LEU A 596 -52.09 -15.85 -12.03
C LEU A 596 -53.19 -15.12 -12.82
N ASN A 597 -54.20 -14.67 -12.08
CA ASN A 597 -55.27 -13.79 -12.58
C ASN A 597 -54.73 -12.53 -13.27
N VAL A 598 -55.50 -11.98 -14.21
CA VAL A 598 -55.12 -10.81 -15.04
C VAL A 598 -54.65 -9.62 -14.20
N ILE A 599 -55.30 -9.41 -13.05
CA ILE A 599 -54.90 -8.49 -11.98
C ILE A 599 -54.80 -9.33 -10.70
N HIS A 600 -53.61 -9.38 -10.10
CA HIS A 600 -53.29 -10.20 -8.93
C HIS A 600 -52.68 -9.33 -7.81
N ARG A 601 -53.14 -9.48 -6.56
CA ARG A 601 -52.56 -8.76 -5.40
C ARG A 601 -51.27 -9.44 -4.98
N ALA A 602 -50.14 -8.76 -5.11
CA ALA A 602 -48.84 -9.28 -4.66
C ALA A 602 -48.64 -8.98 -3.17
N SER A 603 -48.22 -9.98 -2.39
CA SER A 603 -47.90 -9.83 -0.97
C SER A 603 -46.69 -8.93 -0.74
N ARG A 604 -45.67 -9.02 -1.61
CA ARG A 604 -44.46 -8.19 -1.61
C ARG A 604 -44.07 -7.84 -3.06
N PRO A 605 -43.41 -6.68 -3.31
CA PRO A 605 -42.94 -6.32 -4.64
C PRO A 605 -41.84 -7.26 -5.15
N SER A 606 -41.92 -7.70 -6.40
CA SER A 606 -40.92 -8.58 -7.03
C SER A 606 -39.57 -7.90 -7.28
N ARG A 607 -39.58 -6.56 -7.23
CA ARG A 607 -38.44 -5.66 -7.44
C ARG A 607 -38.44 -4.57 -6.36
N PRO A 608 -38.05 -4.90 -5.12
CA PRO A 608 -38.09 -3.94 -4.02
C PRO A 608 -37.13 -2.76 -4.23
N ASP A 609 -36.06 -2.94 -5.02
CA ASP A 609 -35.14 -1.89 -5.50
C ASP A 609 -35.88 -0.78 -6.26
N LYS A 610 -36.74 -1.18 -7.20
CA LYS A 610 -37.46 -0.28 -8.10
C LYS A 610 -38.74 0.24 -7.44
N ALA A 611 -39.38 -0.57 -6.60
CA ALA A 611 -40.54 -0.17 -5.81
C ALA A 611 -40.20 0.96 -4.83
N ARG A 612 -39.15 0.81 -4.01
CA ARG A 612 -38.73 1.83 -3.04
C ARG A 612 -38.40 3.17 -3.71
N ARG A 613 -37.70 3.14 -4.85
CA ARG A 613 -37.40 4.34 -5.66
C ARG A 613 -38.64 5.05 -6.24
N LEU A 614 -39.76 4.33 -6.37
CA LEU A 614 -41.03 4.87 -6.83
C LEU A 614 -41.99 5.24 -5.68
N GLY A 615 -41.49 5.25 -4.43
CA GLY A 615 -42.19 5.71 -3.24
C GLY A 615 -42.80 4.61 -2.36
N TYR A 616 -42.58 3.32 -2.66
CA TYR A 616 -43.05 2.22 -1.81
C TYR A 616 -42.28 2.15 -0.48
N LYS A 617 -43.00 2.09 0.64
CA LYS A 617 -42.47 1.70 1.95
C LYS A 617 -43.11 0.38 2.40
N ALA A 618 -42.35 -0.46 3.10
CA ALA A 618 -42.86 -1.69 3.71
C ALA A 618 -43.56 -1.35 5.05
N LYS A 619 -44.74 -0.73 4.96
CA LYS A 619 -45.61 -0.40 6.11
C LYS A 619 -47.08 -0.57 5.73
N GLN A 620 -47.96 -0.61 6.72
CA GLN A 620 -49.40 -0.72 6.50
C GLN A 620 -49.95 0.46 5.67
N GLY A 621 -50.93 0.15 4.81
CA GLY A 621 -51.52 1.08 3.83
C GLY A 621 -50.83 1.15 2.46
N TYR A 622 -49.73 0.43 2.22
CA TYR A 622 -49.16 0.23 0.88
C TYR A 622 -49.56 -1.14 0.31
N VAL A 623 -50.04 -1.17 -0.94
CA VAL A 623 -50.46 -2.41 -1.63
C VAL A 623 -49.81 -2.48 -3.02
N VAL A 624 -49.44 -3.68 -3.47
CA VAL A 624 -48.87 -3.89 -4.81
C VAL A 624 -49.77 -4.85 -5.60
N TYR A 625 -50.11 -4.46 -6.83
CA TYR A 625 -50.87 -5.29 -7.76
C TYR A 625 -50.04 -5.57 -9.02
N ARG A 626 -50.01 -6.84 -9.42
CA ARG A 626 -49.37 -7.32 -10.64
C ARG A 626 -50.43 -7.45 -11.75
N ILE A 627 -50.15 -6.94 -12.93
CA ILE A 627 -51.08 -6.96 -14.08
C ILE A 627 -50.38 -7.39 -15.37
N ARG A 628 -51.06 -8.23 -16.16
CA ARG A 628 -50.63 -8.61 -17.53
C ARG A 628 -51.33 -7.74 -18.59
N VAL A 629 -50.55 -7.15 -19.48
CA VAL A 629 -51.03 -6.30 -20.59
C VAL A 629 -50.54 -6.89 -21.92
N ARG A 630 -51.46 -7.12 -22.87
CA ARG A 630 -51.13 -7.73 -24.17
C ARG A 630 -50.14 -6.87 -24.95
N ARG A 631 -49.13 -7.51 -25.54
CA ARG A 631 -48.13 -6.91 -26.44
C ARG A 631 -48.67 -6.80 -27.86
N GLY A 632 -48.03 -5.94 -28.64
CA GLY A 632 -48.38 -5.71 -30.04
C GLY A 632 -49.55 -4.76 -30.19
N ASN A 633 -49.79 -4.37 -31.43
CA ASN A 633 -50.91 -3.53 -31.83
C ASN A 633 -52.18 -4.38 -31.94
N ARG A 634 -53.35 -3.76 -31.87
CA ARG A 634 -54.62 -4.46 -32.13
C ARG A 634 -54.84 -4.58 -33.63
N LYS A 635 -55.43 -5.68 -34.10
CA LYS A 635 -55.98 -5.73 -35.47
C LYS A 635 -57.18 -4.78 -35.54
N LYS A 636 -57.33 -4.06 -36.65
CA LYS A 636 -58.55 -3.28 -36.94
C LYS A 636 -59.74 -4.26 -37.08
N PRO A 637 -60.87 -4.05 -36.40
CA PRO A 637 -62.07 -4.88 -36.60
C PRO A 637 -62.66 -4.64 -38.01
N VAL A 638 -63.35 -5.63 -38.55
CA VAL A 638 -63.87 -5.66 -39.94
C VAL A 638 -65.38 -5.97 -40.00
N PRO A 639 -66.13 -5.50 -41.04
CA PRO A 639 -67.57 -5.71 -41.18
C PRO A 639 -67.97 -7.20 -41.27
N LYS A 640 -69.11 -7.56 -40.67
CA LYS A 640 -69.59 -8.96 -40.53
C LYS A 640 -68.53 -9.96 -39.99
N GLY A 641 -67.46 -9.47 -39.35
CA GLY A 641 -66.32 -10.27 -38.89
C GLY A 641 -65.36 -10.76 -40.00
N ALA A 642 -65.65 -10.50 -41.27
CA ALA A 642 -64.97 -11.10 -42.42
C ALA A 642 -64.06 -10.13 -43.18
N THR A 643 -63.04 -10.66 -43.85
CA THR A 643 -62.23 -9.93 -44.84
C THR A 643 -62.59 -10.38 -46.25
N TYR A 644 -63.47 -9.62 -46.92
CA TYR A 644 -63.85 -9.82 -48.33
C TYR A 644 -62.72 -9.46 -49.34
N GLY A 645 -61.49 -9.96 -49.11
CA GLY A 645 -60.31 -9.70 -49.94
C GLY A 645 -58.99 -9.89 -49.19
N LYS A 646 -57.85 -9.71 -49.89
CA LYS A 646 -56.51 -9.80 -49.27
C LYS A 646 -56.35 -8.71 -48.18
N PRO A 647 -56.01 -9.04 -46.92
CA PRO A 647 -56.05 -8.10 -45.78
C PRO A 647 -55.26 -6.79 -45.97
N VAL A 648 -54.16 -6.84 -46.72
CA VAL A 648 -53.32 -5.67 -47.05
C VAL A 648 -54.09 -4.64 -47.89
N ARG A 649 -54.95 -5.08 -48.83
CA ARG A 649 -55.74 -4.20 -49.70
C ARG A 649 -56.99 -3.62 -49.02
N GLN A 650 -57.54 -4.31 -48.01
CA GLN A 650 -58.64 -3.78 -47.18
C GLN A 650 -58.17 -2.83 -46.06
N GLY A 651 -56.88 -2.51 -45.96
CA GLY A 651 -56.36 -1.62 -44.93
C GLY A 651 -56.55 -2.16 -43.51
N VAL A 652 -56.55 -3.50 -43.33
CA VAL A 652 -56.68 -4.19 -42.03
C VAL A 652 -55.34 -4.14 -41.27
N ASN A 653 -54.87 -2.92 -41.09
CA ASN A 653 -53.59 -2.60 -40.48
C ASN A 653 -53.65 -2.69 -38.95
N HIS A 654 -52.46 -2.67 -38.36
CA HIS A 654 -52.25 -2.69 -36.93
C HIS A 654 -52.59 -1.34 -36.28
N LEU A 655 -53.68 -1.27 -35.51
CA LEU A 655 -54.03 -0.12 -34.68
C LEU A 655 -53.00 0.05 -33.54
N LYS A 656 -52.09 1.01 -33.71
CA LYS A 656 -51.17 1.46 -32.66
C LYS A 656 -52.00 2.05 -31.50
N TYR A 657 -51.71 1.61 -30.28
CA TYR A 657 -52.39 2.11 -29.09
C TYR A 657 -51.80 3.48 -28.71
N GLN A 658 -52.64 4.52 -28.59
CA GLN A 658 -52.19 5.91 -28.35
C GLN A 658 -51.46 6.10 -27.00
N ARG A 659 -51.72 5.23 -26.01
CA ARG A 659 -51.09 5.29 -24.68
C ARG A 659 -50.04 4.18 -24.53
N GLY A 660 -49.02 4.41 -23.72
CA GLY A 660 -48.03 3.37 -23.40
C GLY A 660 -48.64 2.24 -22.57
N LEU A 661 -48.22 0.98 -22.82
CA LEU A 661 -48.69 -0.21 -22.07
C LEU A 661 -48.51 -0.08 -20.53
N ARG A 662 -47.55 0.75 -20.09
CA ARG A 662 -47.32 1.11 -18.68
C ARG A 662 -48.45 1.97 -18.09
N SER A 663 -49.00 2.93 -18.83
CA SER A 663 -50.17 3.70 -18.36
C SER A 663 -51.45 2.87 -18.44
N THR A 664 -51.58 1.99 -19.44
CA THR A 664 -52.69 1.04 -19.53
C THR A 664 -52.75 0.10 -18.32
N ALA A 665 -51.59 -0.28 -17.80
CA ALA A 665 -51.48 -1.08 -16.57
C ALA A 665 -52.00 -0.30 -15.36
N GLU A 666 -51.58 0.95 -15.19
CA GLU A 666 -52.01 1.82 -14.08
C GLU A 666 -53.53 2.07 -14.10
N GLU A 667 -54.11 2.44 -15.24
CA GLU A 667 -55.54 2.69 -15.37
C GLU A 667 -56.40 1.45 -15.07
N ARG A 668 -56.01 0.26 -15.56
CA ARG A 668 -56.76 -0.97 -15.32
C ARG A 668 -56.77 -1.37 -13.85
N VAL A 669 -55.64 -1.18 -13.16
CA VAL A 669 -55.54 -1.45 -11.72
C VAL A 669 -56.29 -0.38 -10.92
N GLY A 670 -56.18 0.90 -11.29
CA GLY A 670 -56.91 2.01 -10.66
C GLY A 670 -58.44 1.85 -10.75
N ARG A 671 -58.97 1.46 -11.92
CA ARG A 671 -60.40 1.13 -12.09
C ARG A 671 -60.84 -0.07 -11.25
N ARG A 672 -60.01 -1.11 -11.11
CA ARG A 672 -60.31 -2.29 -10.27
C ARG A 672 -60.21 -2.00 -8.77
N CYS A 673 -59.42 -1.00 -8.37
CA CYS A 673 -59.11 -0.67 -6.98
C CYS A 673 -59.54 0.75 -6.62
N GLY A 674 -60.78 1.15 -6.94
CA GLY A 674 -61.24 2.56 -6.86
C GLY A 674 -61.12 3.25 -5.49
N ASN A 675 -61.11 2.47 -4.40
CA ASN A 675 -60.92 3.00 -3.03
C ASN A 675 -59.45 3.38 -2.75
N LEU A 676 -58.49 2.77 -3.46
CA LEU A 676 -57.07 3.04 -3.33
C LEU A 676 -56.61 4.17 -4.27
N ARG A 677 -55.36 4.61 -4.14
CA ARG A 677 -54.73 5.63 -5.01
C ARG A 677 -53.48 5.07 -5.66
N VAL A 678 -53.38 5.15 -6.99
CA VAL A 678 -52.19 4.70 -7.74
C VAL A 678 -51.03 5.66 -7.50
N LEU A 679 -49.92 5.16 -6.98
CA LEU A 679 -48.69 5.92 -6.76
C LEU A 679 -47.81 5.92 -8.03
N ASN A 680 -47.44 4.74 -8.52
CA ASN A 680 -46.60 4.52 -9.71
C ASN A 680 -46.57 3.04 -10.13
N SER A 681 -46.25 2.76 -11.40
CA SER A 681 -45.94 1.40 -11.90
C SER A 681 -44.49 1.19 -12.35
N TYR A 682 -44.07 -0.07 -12.45
CA TYR A 682 -42.83 -0.52 -13.10
C TYR A 682 -42.97 -1.87 -13.81
N TRP A 683 -42.08 -2.12 -14.79
CA TRP A 683 -42.00 -3.38 -15.52
C TRP A 683 -41.26 -4.46 -14.73
N VAL A 684 -41.80 -5.69 -14.78
CA VAL A 684 -41.28 -6.85 -14.04
C VAL A 684 -40.88 -8.00 -14.97
N ASN A 685 -41.69 -8.32 -15.98
CA ASN A 685 -41.43 -9.44 -16.88
C ASN A 685 -42.13 -9.29 -18.26
N GLN A 686 -41.78 -10.13 -19.24
CA GLN A 686 -42.48 -10.21 -20.53
C GLN A 686 -42.35 -11.61 -21.16
N ASP A 687 -43.37 -12.04 -21.89
CA ASP A 687 -43.29 -13.13 -22.89
C ASP A 687 -43.65 -12.61 -24.28
N GLY A 688 -43.82 -13.49 -25.26
CA GLY A 688 -44.22 -13.12 -26.62
C GLY A 688 -45.57 -12.39 -26.72
N VAL A 689 -46.50 -12.64 -25.79
CA VAL A 689 -47.91 -12.19 -25.88
C VAL A 689 -48.25 -11.09 -24.87
N TYR A 690 -47.59 -11.04 -23.71
CA TYR A 690 -47.89 -10.14 -22.60
C TYR A 690 -46.64 -9.47 -22.01
N LYS A 691 -46.81 -8.25 -21.49
CA LYS A 691 -45.89 -7.57 -20.57
C LYS A 691 -46.53 -7.49 -19.20
N TYR A 692 -45.74 -7.79 -18.18
CA TYR A 692 -46.16 -7.84 -16.78
C TYR A 692 -45.61 -6.63 -16.04
N TYR A 693 -46.51 -5.89 -15.38
CA TYR A 693 -46.21 -4.69 -14.61
C TYR A 693 -46.65 -4.87 -13.16
N GLU A 694 -45.92 -4.27 -12.22
CA GLU A 694 -46.36 -4.08 -10.84
C GLU A 694 -46.72 -2.62 -10.62
N VAL A 695 -47.91 -2.38 -10.08
CA VAL A 695 -48.51 -1.09 -9.78
C VAL A 695 -48.57 -0.95 -8.26
N ILE A 696 -48.00 0.14 -7.74
CA ILE A 696 -48.01 0.49 -6.32
C ILE A 696 -49.25 1.34 -6.06
N LEU A 697 -50.04 0.96 -5.08
CA LEU A 697 -51.20 1.70 -4.58
C LEU A 697 -51.04 2.03 -3.10
N VAL A 698 -51.71 3.09 -2.67
CA VAL A 698 -51.77 3.56 -1.28
C VAL A 698 -53.24 3.66 -0.85
N ASP A 699 -53.51 3.25 0.38
CA ASP A 699 -54.80 3.40 1.04
C ASP A 699 -54.90 4.78 1.73
N PRO A 700 -55.80 5.68 1.30
CA PRO A 700 -55.96 7.02 1.88
C PRO A 700 -56.71 7.03 3.23
N GLN A 701 -57.41 5.95 3.60
CA GLN A 701 -58.15 5.83 4.85
C GLN A 701 -57.26 5.30 6.00
N HIS A 702 -56.19 4.57 5.67
CA HIS A 702 -55.33 3.94 6.67
C HIS A 702 -54.58 4.95 7.57
N LYS A 703 -54.72 4.83 8.90
CA LYS A 703 -54.11 5.76 9.89
C LYS A 703 -52.60 5.95 9.68
N ALA A 704 -51.87 4.88 9.37
CA ALA A 704 -50.42 4.93 9.10
C ALA A 704 -50.01 5.66 7.80
N ILE A 705 -50.96 5.98 6.91
CA ILE A 705 -50.73 6.83 5.73
C ILE A 705 -51.04 8.29 6.08
N ARG A 706 -52.19 8.55 6.73
CA ARG A 706 -52.59 9.90 7.14
C ARG A 706 -51.60 10.57 8.09
N LYS A 707 -50.97 9.81 8.99
CA LYS A 707 -49.93 10.29 9.93
C LYS A 707 -48.52 10.46 9.33
N ASP A 708 -48.23 10.00 8.10
CA ASP A 708 -46.89 10.12 7.50
C ASP A 708 -46.82 11.32 6.55
N ALA A 709 -46.19 12.41 7.01
CA ALA A 709 -46.01 13.66 6.28
C ALA A 709 -45.38 13.52 4.88
N ARG A 710 -44.70 12.40 4.58
CA ARG A 710 -44.09 12.18 3.24
C ARG A 710 -45.08 11.63 2.21
N ILE A 711 -46.27 11.16 2.61
CA ILE A 711 -47.24 10.51 1.72
C ILE A 711 -48.69 10.94 1.98
N ASN A 712 -49.01 11.55 3.12
CA ASN A 712 -50.36 12.01 3.47
C ASN A 712 -51.03 12.88 2.37
N TRP A 713 -50.27 13.64 1.58
CA TRP A 713 -50.74 14.37 0.41
C TRP A 713 -51.63 13.52 -0.52
N ILE A 714 -51.34 12.23 -0.71
CA ILE A 714 -52.10 11.36 -1.63
C ILE A 714 -53.52 11.06 -1.14
N ALA A 715 -53.82 11.34 0.15
CA ALA A 715 -55.14 11.18 0.72
C ALA A 715 -56.11 12.31 0.32
N ASN A 716 -55.61 13.45 -0.19
CA ASN A 716 -56.45 14.57 -0.59
C ASN A 716 -57.38 14.17 -1.76
N PRO A 717 -58.67 14.58 -1.77
CA PRO A 717 -59.64 14.18 -2.80
C PRO A 717 -59.17 14.46 -4.24
N VAL A 718 -58.42 15.54 -4.42
CA VAL A 718 -57.81 15.98 -5.70
C VAL A 718 -56.87 14.94 -6.34
N HIS A 719 -56.48 13.87 -5.66
CA HIS A 719 -55.66 12.78 -6.20
C HIS A 719 -56.44 11.50 -6.56
N LYS A 720 -57.77 11.48 -6.45
CA LYS A 720 -58.63 10.41 -7.01
C LYS A 720 -58.41 10.30 -8.52
N HIS A 721 -58.28 9.08 -9.05
CA HIS A 721 -58.00 8.80 -10.48
C HIS A 721 -56.84 9.59 -11.10
N ARG A 722 -55.75 9.80 -10.35
CA ARG A 722 -54.56 10.52 -10.83
C ARG A 722 -53.83 9.80 -11.98
N GLU A 723 -54.00 8.49 -12.10
CA GLU A 723 -53.56 7.65 -13.21
C GLU A 723 -54.27 7.98 -14.53
N SER A 724 -55.58 8.25 -14.50
CA SER A 724 -56.36 8.60 -15.69
C SER A 724 -56.08 10.02 -16.19
N ARG A 725 -55.66 10.92 -15.30
CA ARG A 725 -55.26 12.31 -15.58
C ARG A 725 -53.78 12.49 -15.90
N GLY A 726 -53.03 11.40 -16.05
CA GLY A 726 -51.61 11.46 -16.42
C GLY A 726 -50.66 12.02 -15.35
N LEU A 727 -51.09 12.14 -14.08
CA LEU A 727 -50.28 12.73 -13.02
C LEU A 727 -49.22 11.77 -12.42
N THR A 728 -49.19 10.51 -12.88
CA THR A 728 -48.17 9.51 -12.51
C THR A 728 -46.87 9.73 -13.30
N SER A 729 -45.77 9.09 -12.89
CA SER A 729 -44.47 9.27 -13.57
C SER A 729 -44.41 8.72 -15.00
N ILE A 730 -45.42 8.00 -15.49
CA ILE A 730 -45.58 7.67 -16.92
C ILE A 730 -46.47 8.67 -17.65
N GLY A 731 -47.52 9.18 -17.00
CA GLY A 731 -48.44 10.11 -17.62
C GLY A 731 -47.82 11.47 -17.93
N LYS A 732 -46.82 11.88 -17.14
CA LYS A 732 -45.99 13.07 -17.41
C LYS A 732 -44.92 12.87 -18.51
N GLN A 733 -44.88 11.72 -19.20
CA GLN A 733 -43.89 11.45 -20.25
C GLN A 733 -44.47 11.72 -21.66
N PRO A 734 -43.82 12.53 -22.50
CA PRO A 734 -44.25 12.77 -23.88
C PRO A 734 -44.00 11.55 -24.79
N ALA A 735 -44.51 11.64 -26.03
CA ALA A 735 -44.41 10.60 -27.06
C ALA A 735 -43.48 11.01 -28.22
N TYR A 736 -43.28 10.08 -29.16
CA TYR A 736 -42.73 10.27 -30.51
C TYR A 736 -41.34 10.94 -30.69
N ALA A 737 -40.59 11.26 -29.63
CA ALA A 737 -39.15 11.54 -29.77
C ALA A 737 -38.40 10.24 -30.11
N PHE A 738 -38.25 9.96 -31.41
CA PHE A 738 -37.37 8.93 -31.95
C PHE A 738 -35.91 9.42 -31.88
N PRO A 739 -34.93 8.56 -31.56
CA PRO A 739 -33.52 8.88 -31.71
C PRO A 739 -33.11 8.65 -33.17
N ASP A 740 -33.17 9.68 -34.00
CA ASP A 740 -32.69 9.59 -35.38
C ASP A 740 -31.18 9.89 -35.46
N THR A 741 -30.51 9.22 -36.40
CA THR A 741 -29.05 9.25 -36.54
C THR A 741 -28.61 10.30 -37.54
N ARG A 742 -28.12 11.46 -37.07
CA ARG A 742 -27.09 12.33 -37.71
C ARG A 742 -26.99 13.68 -36.98
N SER A 743 -25.85 13.94 -36.34
CA SER A 743 -25.06 15.17 -36.51
C SER A 743 -23.82 15.12 -35.61
N TYR A 744 -22.64 15.22 -36.21
CA TYR A 744 -21.36 15.43 -35.54
C TYR A 744 -20.79 16.73 -36.11
N SER A 745 -21.10 17.87 -35.50
CA SER A 745 -20.43 19.14 -35.71
C SER A 745 -20.77 20.10 -34.57
N GLY A 746 -19.78 20.82 -34.05
CA GLY A 746 -19.93 21.64 -32.84
C GLY A 746 -18.72 21.61 -31.93
N TRP A 747 -17.52 21.82 -32.48
CA TRP A 747 -16.34 22.09 -31.67
C TRP A 747 -16.43 23.52 -31.11
N GLY A 748 -16.93 23.65 -29.87
CA GLY A 748 -16.82 24.88 -29.09
C GLY A 748 -15.55 24.86 -28.25
N TRP A 749 -14.43 25.34 -28.79
CA TRP A 749 -13.24 25.66 -27.99
C TRP A 749 -13.48 27.01 -27.31
N GLY A 750 -13.70 26.99 -26.00
CA GLY A 750 -13.88 28.19 -25.19
C GLY A 750 -13.95 27.85 -23.71
N ASN A 751 -12.94 28.27 -22.96
CA ASN A 751 -12.86 28.25 -21.49
C ASN A 751 -13.00 26.87 -20.82
N LEU A 752 -11.90 26.11 -20.74
CA LEU A 752 -11.66 25.13 -19.66
C LEU A 752 -10.17 24.79 -19.44
N TRP A 753 -9.28 25.78 -19.60
CA TRP A 753 -7.88 25.71 -19.17
C TRP A 753 -7.70 26.31 -17.77
N ALA A 754 -8.20 25.62 -16.73
CA ALA A 754 -7.75 25.78 -15.33
C ALA A 754 -8.47 24.80 -14.38
N ARG A 755 -7.94 23.58 -14.22
CA ARG A 755 -7.95 22.87 -12.93
C ARG A 755 -7.02 21.65 -12.99
N SER A 756 -5.87 21.77 -12.36
CA SER A 756 -4.92 20.65 -12.23
C SER A 756 -5.40 19.65 -11.17
N SER A 757 -4.66 18.56 -10.97
CA SER A 757 -4.68 17.84 -9.70
C SER A 757 -3.81 18.61 -8.70
N SER A 758 -4.31 19.76 -8.23
CA SER A 758 -3.71 20.49 -7.11
C SER A 758 -3.78 19.62 -5.85
N HIS A 759 -2.71 19.59 -5.05
CA HIS A 759 -2.93 19.57 -3.61
C HIS A 759 -3.83 20.78 -3.32
N GLU A 760 -5.04 20.58 -2.82
CA GLU A 760 -5.87 21.69 -2.38
C GLU A 760 -5.18 22.31 -1.17
N LEU A 761 -4.34 23.30 -1.46
CA LEU A 761 -3.80 24.22 -0.46
C LEU A 761 -5.01 24.82 0.24
N ALA A 762 -5.01 24.74 1.57
CA ALA A 762 -6.02 25.44 2.34
C ALA A 762 -5.83 26.94 2.13
N THR A 763 -6.92 27.66 1.89
CA THR A 763 -6.89 29.10 1.71
C THR A 763 -7.41 29.73 2.99
N ALA A 764 -6.61 30.60 3.62
CA ALA A 764 -7.05 31.35 4.78
C ALA A 764 -8.03 32.46 4.35
N SER A 765 -8.80 32.99 5.30
CA SER A 765 -9.71 34.13 5.10
C SER A 765 -9.09 35.33 4.34
N ASN A 766 -7.79 35.58 4.49
CA ASN A 766 -7.03 36.63 3.80
C ASN A 766 -6.60 36.29 2.36
N GLY A 767 -6.98 35.11 1.82
CA GLY A 767 -6.62 34.65 0.48
C GLY A 767 -5.24 33.99 0.34
N SER A 768 -4.44 33.92 1.42
CA SER A 768 -3.15 33.22 1.41
C SER A 768 -3.32 31.70 1.42
N THR A 769 -2.41 30.98 0.76
CA THR A 769 -2.47 29.52 0.64
C THR A 769 -1.47 28.83 1.57
N PHE A 770 -1.92 27.82 2.30
CA PHE A 770 -1.17 27.09 3.31
C PHE A 770 -1.43 25.57 3.26
N ILE A 771 -0.67 24.82 4.05
CA ILE A 771 -0.83 23.38 4.25
C ILE A 771 -0.60 23.01 5.73
N TRP A 772 -1.29 21.97 6.21
CA TRP A 772 -1.06 21.39 7.54
C TRP A 772 0.08 20.36 7.45
N LEU A 773 1.18 20.61 8.17
CA LEU A 773 2.34 19.70 8.24
C LEU A 773 2.40 19.03 9.62
N PRO A 774 2.74 17.74 9.74
CA PRO A 774 2.97 17.10 11.03
C PRO A 774 4.03 17.87 11.84
N LYS A 775 3.70 18.19 13.10
CA LYS A 775 4.61 18.78 14.09
C LYS A 775 5.05 17.70 15.09
N ASP A 776 4.09 17.05 15.74
CA ASP A 776 4.32 16.04 16.79
C ASP A 776 3.45 14.80 16.56
N ASP A 777 3.96 13.61 16.93
CA ASP A 777 3.30 12.31 16.76
C ASP A 777 3.47 11.47 18.04
N TYR A 778 2.42 11.41 18.85
CA TYR A 778 2.35 10.62 20.06
C TYR A 778 1.65 9.30 19.73
N SER A 779 2.42 8.23 19.53
CA SER A 779 1.88 6.90 19.23
C SER A 779 2.82 5.77 19.64
N GLY A 780 2.26 4.59 19.92
CA GLY A 780 3.02 3.39 20.28
C GLY A 780 3.84 3.55 21.56
N LYS A 781 4.98 2.84 21.63
CA LYS A 781 5.77 2.71 22.86
C LYS A 781 6.36 4.02 23.38
N THR A 782 6.54 5.01 22.52
CA THR A 782 7.10 6.34 22.85
C THR A 782 6.02 7.38 23.18
N PHE A 783 4.75 6.98 23.32
CA PHE A 783 3.66 7.91 23.62
C PHE A 783 3.92 8.71 24.90
N PHE A 784 4.27 8.01 25.99
CA PHE A 784 4.47 8.63 27.31
C PHE A 784 5.76 9.44 27.43
N ASP A 785 6.75 9.25 26.54
CA ASP A 785 8.02 10.01 26.55
C ASP A 785 7.81 11.52 26.37
N GLY A 786 6.69 11.92 25.76
CA GLY A 786 6.31 13.30 25.52
C GLY A 786 5.41 13.93 26.59
N PHE A 787 5.14 13.24 27.70
CA PHE A 787 4.23 13.69 28.75
C PHE A 787 4.86 13.66 30.15
N SER A 788 4.50 14.63 31.00
CA SER A 788 4.74 14.59 32.45
C SER A 788 3.52 14.01 33.17
N PHE A 789 3.73 13.43 34.35
CA PHE A 789 2.67 12.91 35.22
C PHE A 789 2.42 13.90 36.36
N TYR A 790 1.18 14.32 36.53
CA TYR A 790 0.72 15.17 37.62
C TYR A 790 0.48 14.34 38.89
N THR A 791 0.77 14.90 40.06
CA THR A 791 0.71 14.19 41.35
C THR A 791 0.11 14.99 42.50
N ASP A 792 -0.29 16.23 42.25
CA ASP A 792 -0.86 17.09 43.28
C ASP A 792 -2.37 16.81 43.44
N SER A 793 -3.01 17.47 44.41
CA SER A 793 -4.46 17.39 44.63
C SER A 793 -5.25 17.82 43.39
N ASP A 794 -6.33 17.11 43.08
CA ASP A 794 -7.15 17.39 41.90
C ASP A 794 -7.79 18.79 41.94
N PRO A 795 -7.55 19.67 40.94
CA PRO A 795 -8.08 21.03 40.92
C PRO A 795 -9.62 21.12 40.89
N THR A 796 -10.32 20.07 40.46
CA THR A 796 -11.79 19.97 40.43
C THR A 796 -12.34 19.16 41.63
N HIS A 797 -11.54 19.06 42.70
CA HIS A 797 -11.89 18.45 43.99
C HIS A 797 -12.38 17.00 43.91
N GLY A 798 -11.96 16.25 42.89
CA GLY A 798 -12.29 14.85 42.73
C GLY A 798 -11.73 13.96 43.83
N THR A 799 -12.42 12.84 44.09
CA THR A 799 -12.03 11.81 45.07
C THR A 799 -11.00 10.87 44.44
N VAL A 800 -9.90 11.46 43.94
CA VAL A 800 -8.87 10.82 43.12
C VAL A 800 -7.48 11.02 43.72
N ASN A 801 -6.60 10.05 43.49
CA ASN A 801 -5.19 10.12 43.86
C ASN A 801 -4.35 10.02 42.58
N TYR A 802 -3.82 11.13 42.08
CA TYR A 802 -2.98 11.12 40.88
C TYR A 802 -1.58 10.60 41.20
N VAL A 803 -1.18 9.53 40.51
CA VAL A 803 0.07 8.83 40.80
C VAL A 803 1.20 9.21 39.84
N ASN A 804 2.43 9.15 40.33
CA ASN A 804 3.61 9.35 39.49
C ASN A 804 3.80 8.23 38.46
N SER A 805 4.59 8.52 37.42
CA SER A 805 4.85 7.59 36.30
C SER A 805 5.32 6.20 36.74
N SER A 806 6.25 6.10 37.70
CA SER A 806 6.77 4.80 38.14
C SER A 806 5.70 3.95 38.83
N TYR A 807 4.87 4.56 39.69
CA TYR A 807 3.74 3.86 40.30
C TYR A 807 2.69 3.47 39.26
N ALA A 808 2.40 4.35 38.30
CA ALA A 808 1.41 4.12 37.25
C ALA A 808 1.78 2.93 36.34
N PHE A 809 3.04 2.81 35.92
CA PHE A 809 3.52 1.66 35.15
C PHE A 809 3.55 0.37 35.99
N ASN A 810 4.08 0.43 37.22
CA ASN A 810 4.19 -0.74 38.09
C ASN A 810 2.82 -1.35 38.45
N ASN A 811 1.80 -0.52 38.63
CA ASN A 811 0.43 -0.95 38.93
C ASN A 811 -0.47 -1.08 37.68
N SER A 812 0.11 -1.04 36.47
CA SER A 812 -0.61 -1.18 35.20
C SER A 812 -1.77 -0.17 34.99
N LEU A 813 -1.69 1.00 35.62
CA LEU A 813 -2.60 2.13 35.37
C LEU A 813 -2.29 2.79 34.02
N VAL A 814 -1.03 2.71 33.56
CA VAL A 814 -0.62 3.06 32.20
C VAL A 814 0.23 1.96 31.58
N TYR A 815 -0.02 1.66 30.30
CA TYR A 815 0.80 0.74 29.52
C TYR A 815 0.56 0.91 28.01
N VAL A 816 1.42 0.29 27.20
CA VAL A 816 1.25 0.20 25.74
C VAL A 816 1.18 -1.26 25.36
N ALA A 817 0.08 -1.68 24.74
CA ALA A 817 -0.13 -3.05 24.27
C ALA A 817 0.74 -3.37 23.04
N ASP A 818 0.97 -4.66 22.77
CA ASP A 818 1.85 -5.12 21.66
C ASP A 818 1.41 -4.65 20.26
N ASN A 819 0.13 -4.33 20.09
CA ASN A 819 -0.42 -3.76 18.86
C ASN A 819 -0.15 -2.24 18.69
N GLY A 820 0.45 -1.60 19.69
CA GLY A 820 0.73 -0.16 19.74
C GLY A 820 -0.38 0.71 20.35
N THR A 821 -1.49 0.13 20.81
CA THR A 821 -2.56 0.86 21.50
C THR A 821 -2.10 1.26 22.91
N VAL A 822 -2.28 2.52 23.25
CA VAL A 822 -1.94 3.12 24.54
C VAL A 822 -3.15 3.03 25.46
N PHE A 823 -2.93 2.60 26.71
CA PHE A 823 -3.94 2.52 27.75
C PHE A 823 -3.57 3.40 28.93
N MET A 824 -4.55 4.13 29.45
CA MET A 824 -4.49 4.88 30.70
C MET A 824 -5.80 4.63 31.42
N LYS A 825 -5.78 4.16 32.67
CA LYS A 825 -6.98 3.81 33.43
C LYS A 825 -6.89 4.23 34.89
N GLY A 826 -8.07 4.42 35.49
CA GLY A 826 -8.19 4.41 36.94
C GLY A 826 -7.97 3.02 37.52
N ASP A 827 -7.72 2.95 38.82
CA ASP A 827 -7.64 1.69 39.55
C ASP A 827 -8.99 0.96 39.52
N ASP A 828 -9.02 -0.20 38.87
CA ASP A 828 -10.13 -1.14 38.71
C ASP A 828 -9.89 -2.44 39.50
N THR A 829 -9.02 -2.41 40.51
CA THR A 829 -8.61 -3.58 41.31
C THR A 829 -8.74 -3.40 42.84
N THR A 830 -8.45 -2.22 43.38
CA THR A 830 -8.41 -2.02 44.84
C THR A 830 -9.80 -1.71 45.41
N TRP A 831 -10.19 -2.43 46.47
CA TRP A 831 -11.33 -2.08 47.32
C TRP A 831 -10.97 -0.96 48.29
N LEU A 832 -11.81 0.07 48.33
CA LEU A 832 -11.56 1.28 49.13
C LEU A 832 -12.59 1.40 50.26
N PRO A 833 -12.17 1.82 51.48
CA PRO A 833 -13.08 2.35 52.49
C PRO A 833 -13.86 3.57 51.98
N GLU A 834 -15.02 3.85 52.56
CA GLU A 834 -15.79 5.04 52.19
C GLU A 834 -14.98 6.33 52.46
N GLY A 835 -14.99 7.25 51.48
CA GLY A 835 -14.26 8.52 51.56
C GLY A 835 -12.76 8.46 51.23
N GLN A 836 -12.23 7.30 50.80
CA GLN A 836 -10.85 7.19 50.32
C GLN A 836 -10.72 7.48 48.82
N ASN A 837 -9.60 8.11 48.43
CA ASN A 837 -9.35 8.50 47.04
C ASN A 837 -8.92 7.30 46.17
N ARG A 838 -9.51 7.18 44.97
CA ARG A 838 -9.16 6.12 44.01
C ARG A 838 -7.96 6.54 43.17
N SER A 839 -6.97 5.65 43.02
CA SER A 839 -5.76 5.97 42.24
C SER A 839 -6.08 6.10 40.75
N SER A 840 -5.48 7.09 40.10
CA SER A 840 -5.64 7.39 38.69
C SER A 840 -4.43 8.13 38.15
N VAL A 841 -4.45 8.51 36.87
CA VAL A 841 -3.41 9.29 36.22
C VAL A 841 -3.97 10.56 35.59
N ARG A 842 -3.18 11.63 35.68
CA ARG A 842 -3.32 12.85 34.89
C ARG A 842 -1.96 13.12 34.26
N ILE A 843 -1.91 13.19 32.94
CA ILE A 843 -0.69 13.46 32.17
C ILE A 843 -0.83 14.73 31.34
N SER A 844 0.25 15.49 31.21
CA SER A 844 0.31 16.75 30.46
C SER A 844 1.45 16.72 29.47
N SER A 845 1.23 17.13 28.21
CA SER A 845 2.30 17.13 27.22
C SER A 845 3.41 18.12 27.60
N ILE A 846 4.67 17.70 27.41
CA ILE A 846 5.84 18.56 27.64
C ILE A 846 5.89 19.69 26.59
N ALA A 847 5.40 19.42 25.38
CA ALA A 847 5.23 20.43 24.35
C ALA A 847 3.99 21.30 24.63
N GLN A 848 4.13 22.61 24.42
CA GLN A 848 3.05 23.59 24.48
C GLN A 848 2.67 24.10 23.08
N TYR A 849 1.42 24.55 22.96
CA TYR A 849 0.81 24.95 21.68
C TYR A 849 0.04 26.27 21.80
N ASN A 850 0.06 27.06 20.72
CA ASN A 850 -0.66 28.33 20.58
C ASN A 850 -1.56 28.38 19.34
N THR A 851 -1.44 27.39 18.45
CA THR A 851 -2.28 27.09 17.28
C THR A 851 -1.97 25.66 16.84
N GLY A 852 -2.85 25.05 16.06
CA GLY A 852 -2.59 23.75 15.45
C GLY A 852 -3.84 23.05 14.93
N LEU A 853 -3.63 21.91 14.32
CA LEU A 853 -4.67 20.92 14.05
C LEU A 853 -4.31 19.65 14.79
N PHE A 854 -5.11 19.32 15.80
CA PHE A 854 -4.90 18.21 16.72
C PHE A 854 -5.84 17.08 16.32
N ILE A 855 -5.33 15.87 16.16
CA ILE A 855 -6.09 14.70 15.71
C ILE A 855 -5.86 13.57 16.70
N LEU A 856 -6.88 13.27 17.50
CA LEU A 856 -6.91 12.17 18.47
C LEU A 856 -7.69 11.00 17.89
N ASP A 857 -7.04 9.86 17.70
CA ASP A 857 -7.65 8.60 17.31
C ASP A 857 -7.73 7.66 18.53
N LEU A 858 -8.95 7.32 18.93
CA LEU A 858 -9.25 6.55 20.13
C LEU A 858 -10.33 5.48 19.90
N ASN A 859 -10.21 4.35 20.60
CA ASN A 859 -11.18 3.27 20.62
C ASN A 859 -12.22 3.42 21.74
N ARG A 860 -11.80 4.02 22.87
CA ARG A 860 -12.59 4.23 24.08
C ARG A 860 -12.12 5.51 24.78
N ALA A 861 -13.07 6.33 25.20
CA ALA A 861 -12.92 7.33 26.26
C ALA A 861 -13.51 6.75 27.57
N PRO A 862 -13.00 7.12 28.76
CA PRO A 862 -13.51 6.61 30.03
C PRO A 862 -15.00 6.93 30.22
N TRP A 863 -15.77 6.01 30.78
CA TRP A 863 -17.19 6.23 31.11
C TRP A 863 -17.65 5.33 32.26
N GLY A 864 -18.76 5.70 32.90
CA GLY A 864 -19.41 4.95 33.98
C GLY A 864 -19.64 5.78 35.25
N CYS A 865 -20.71 5.51 35.99
CA CYS A 865 -21.10 6.21 37.23
C CYS A 865 -19.92 6.60 38.15
N GLY A 866 -19.79 7.89 38.41
CA GLY A 866 -18.71 8.49 39.22
C GLY A 866 -17.49 8.97 38.41
N VAL A 867 -17.30 8.52 37.16
CA VAL A 867 -16.15 8.89 36.30
C VAL A 867 -16.34 10.28 35.67
N TRP A 868 -15.25 11.04 35.55
CA TRP A 868 -15.13 12.29 34.78
C TRP A 868 -13.73 12.37 34.16
N PRO A 869 -13.58 12.28 32.83
CA PRO A 869 -12.32 12.49 32.13
C PRO A 869 -12.36 13.77 31.27
N ALA A 870 -11.27 14.53 31.25
CA ALA A 870 -11.14 15.73 30.42
C ALA A 870 -9.93 15.66 29.46
N PHE A 871 -9.86 16.62 28.53
CA PHE A 871 -8.75 16.74 27.57
C PHE A 871 -8.54 18.17 27.03
N LEU A 872 -7.28 18.62 27.12
CA LEU A 872 -6.63 19.83 26.55
C LEU A 872 -6.78 21.17 27.32
N GLY A 873 -5.71 21.55 28.05
CA GLY A 873 -5.59 22.82 28.78
C GLY A 873 -4.20 23.02 29.41
N GLY A 874 -3.90 24.21 29.94
CA GLY A 874 -2.69 24.45 30.72
C GLY A 874 -2.23 25.91 30.75
N GLY A 875 -1.75 26.36 31.90
CA GLY A 875 -1.31 27.75 32.15
C GLY A 875 -1.86 28.32 33.45
N GLN A 876 -2.17 29.61 33.49
CA GLN A 876 -2.88 30.26 34.60
C GLN A 876 -4.37 30.26 34.31
N TRP A 877 -5.07 29.25 34.83
CA TRP A 877 -6.50 29.08 34.66
C TRP A 877 -7.30 30.20 35.37
N PRO A 878 -8.41 30.72 34.79
CA PRO A 878 -8.92 30.46 33.44
C PRO A 878 -8.36 31.45 32.39
N TYR A 879 -7.48 32.37 32.78
CA TYR A 879 -7.00 33.47 31.94
C TYR A 879 -6.16 33.04 30.72
N THR A 880 -5.57 31.84 30.74
CA THR A 880 -4.89 31.25 29.56
C THR A 880 -5.78 30.32 28.74
N GLY A 881 -7.06 30.21 29.10
CA GLY A 881 -8.08 29.39 28.46
C GLY A 881 -7.98 27.89 28.73
N GLU A 882 -9.08 27.19 28.51
CA GLU A 882 -9.24 25.72 28.56
C GLU A 882 -10.16 25.29 27.39
N ILE A 883 -9.84 24.17 26.73
CA ILE A 883 -10.56 23.70 25.53
C ILE A 883 -10.89 22.22 25.66
N ASP A 884 -12.03 21.93 26.27
CA ASP A 884 -12.49 20.56 26.48
C ASP A 884 -13.01 19.98 25.17
N VAL A 885 -12.16 19.25 24.44
CA VAL A 885 -12.54 18.65 23.13
C VAL A 885 -13.33 17.35 23.32
N ILE A 886 -13.07 16.63 24.41
CA ILE A 886 -13.83 15.45 24.80
C ILE A 886 -14.01 15.42 26.32
N GLU A 887 -15.26 15.56 26.74
CA GLU A 887 -15.62 15.69 28.15
C GLU A 887 -17.03 15.14 28.41
N GLY A 888 -17.22 14.61 29.62
CA GLY A 888 -18.52 14.19 30.09
C GLY A 888 -18.43 13.46 31.43
N VAL A 889 -19.56 13.35 32.12
CA VAL A 889 -19.65 12.66 33.40
C VAL A 889 -20.44 11.35 33.26
N HIS A 890 -19.97 10.32 33.96
CA HIS A 890 -20.66 9.05 34.12
C HIS A 890 -20.93 8.30 32.79
N ASP A 891 -22.10 7.65 32.69
CA ASP A 891 -22.64 6.95 31.54
C ASP A 891 -23.29 7.90 30.50
N ASN A 892 -22.84 9.17 30.43
CA ASN A 892 -23.28 10.12 29.39
C ASN A 892 -23.18 9.47 27.99
N GLU A 893 -24.17 9.74 27.13
CA GLU A 893 -24.21 9.21 25.76
C GLU A 893 -23.72 10.22 24.71
N HIS A 894 -23.51 11.47 25.12
CA HIS A 894 -23.17 12.59 24.25
C HIS A 894 -21.91 13.29 24.77
N ASN A 895 -20.97 13.58 23.87
CA ASN A 895 -19.80 14.39 24.17
C ASN A 895 -20.22 15.85 24.40
N GLN A 896 -19.62 16.50 25.39
CA GLN A 896 -19.66 17.95 25.50
C GLN A 896 -18.32 18.52 25.02
N VAL A 897 -18.38 19.60 24.24
CA VAL A 897 -17.22 20.45 23.94
C VAL A 897 -17.40 21.74 24.69
N THR A 898 -16.47 22.11 25.57
CA THR A 898 -16.56 23.29 26.44
C THR A 898 -15.37 24.21 26.20
N TRP A 899 -15.56 25.51 26.46
CA TRP A 899 -14.49 26.49 26.57
C TRP A 899 -14.65 27.27 27.87
N HIS A 900 -13.55 27.38 28.62
CA HIS A 900 -13.42 28.25 29.78
C HIS A 900 -12.32 29.28 29.52
N THR A 901 -12.56 30.54 29.87
CA THR A 901 -11.63 31.67 29.67
C THR A 901 -11.72 32.66 30.82
N GLY A 902 -10.91 33.72 30.78
CA GLY A 902 -11.23 34.93 31.54
C GLY A 902 -12.47 35.67 30.99
N PRO A 903 -12.84 36.82 31.60
CA PRO A 903 -13.97 37.63 31.16
C PRO A 903 -13.84 38.16 29.72
N ASN A 904 -14.98 38.47 29.08
CA ASN A 904 -15.14 39.02 27.72
C ASN A 904 -14.96 38.02 26.55
N CYS A 905 -15.24 36.73 26.76
CA CYS A 905 -15.31 35.71 25.71
C CYS A 905 -16.73 35.14 25.66
N THR A 906 -17.39 35.19 24.51
CA THR A 906 -18.75 34.64 24.35
C THR A 906 -18.92 33.82 23.07
N LEU A 907 -19.80 32.82 23.14
CA LEU A 907 -20.13 31.90 22.06
C LEU A 907 -21.20 32.49 21.13
N ALA A 908 -20.85 32.71 19.85
CA ALA A 908 -21.76 33.23 18.84
C ALA A 908 -22.77 32.17 18.35
N VAL A 909 -24.03 32.33 18.74
CA VAL A 909 -25.14 31.37 18.48
C VAL A 909 -25.49 31.19 16.99
N GLU A 910 -25.13 32.15 16.11
CA GLU A 910 -25.41 32.08 14.66
C GLU A 910 -24.34 31.31 13.84
N THR A 911 -23.37 30.66 14.50
CA THR A 911 -22.28 29.97 13.81
C THR A 911 -22.68 28.57 13.30
N ASN A 912 -22.07 28.16 12.18
CA ASN A 912 -22.47 26.95 11.43
C ASN A 912 -21.83 25.67 11.99
N TYR A 913 -22.29 25.22 13.16
CA TYR A 913 -21.96 23.93 13.76
C TYR A 913 -23.18 22.99 13.83
N THR A 914 -22.98 21.72 14.20
CA THR A 914 -24.04 20.69 14.21
C THR A 914 -24.50 20.21 15.59
N GLY A 915 -23.78 20.57 16.66
CA GLY A 915 -24.19 20.34 18.05
C GLY A 915 -25.31 21.27 18.52
N SER A 916 -25.63 21.21 19.80
CA SER A 916 -26.63 22.06 20.47
C SER A 916 -26.03 22.67 21.72
N ASN A 917 -26.26 23.96 21.95
CA ASN A 917 -25.73 24.65 23.14
C ASN A 917 -26.21 24.00 24.44
N VAL A 918 -25.34 23.95 25.44
CA VAL A 918 -25.71 23.68 26.83
C VAL A 918 -26.72 24.75 27.27
N LEU A 919 -27.76 24.34 28.01
CA LEU A 919 -28.82 25.22 28.47
C LEU A 919 -28.73 25.44 29.99
N ALA A 920 -28.93 26.68 30.43
CA ALA A 920 -29.13 27.01 31.83
C ALA A 920 -30.49 26.46 32.32
N ALA A 921 -30.69 26.44 33.65
CA ALA A 921 -31.92 25.94 34.28
C ALA A 921 -33.20 26.69 33.84
N ASN A 922 -33.08 27.91 33.29
CA ASN A 922 -34.19 28.69 32.72
C ASN A 922 -34.49 28.36 31.25
N GLY A 923 -33.75 27.44 30.62
CA GLY A 923 -33.90 27.02 29.22
C GLY A 923 -33.16 27.88 28.19
N SER A 924 -32.48 28.95 28.60
CA SER A 924 -31.64 29.77 27.71
C SER A 924 -30.27 29.11 27.47
N PRO A 925 -29.65 29.31 26.29
CA PRO A 925 -28.31 28.80 26.03
C PRO A 925 -27.26 29.49 26.92
N ILE A 926 -26.30 28.72 27.43
CA ILE A 926 -25.12 29.25 28.12
C ILE A 926 -24.11 29.66 27.05
N THR A 927 -23.88 30.97 26.92
CA THR A 927 -23.00 31.53 25.89
C THR A 927 -21.79 32.29 26.46
N ASP A 928 -21.71 32.46 27.77
CA ASP A 928 -20.56 33.10 28.42
C ASP A 928 -19.51 32.04 28.73
N CYS A 929 -18.27 32.29 28.32
CA CYS A 929 -17.16 31.36 28.50
C CYS A 929 -16.33 31.67 29.76
N ASP A 930 -16.66 32.73 30.51
CA ASP A 930 -15.92 33.16 31.69
C ASP A 930 -15.98 32.13 32.84
N GLY A 931 -14.85 31.46 33.07
CA GLY A 931 -14.67 30.46 34.13
C GLY A 931 -14.62 31.04 35.55
N THR A 932 -14.56 32.37 35.69
CA THR A 932 -14.64 33.04 37.00
C THR A 932 -16.09 33.19 37.51
N LEU A 933 -17.08 32.89 36.68
CA LEU A 933 -18.49 32.96 37.04
C LEU A 933 -18.91 31.84 38.02
N PRO A 934 -19.85 32.09 38.94
CA PRO A 934 -20.34 31.08 39.88
C PRO A 934 -20.85 29.81 39.19
N GLY A 935 -20.26 28.67 39.54
CA GLY A 935 -20.58 27.36 38.98
C GLY A 935 -19.76 26.95 37.76
N ASN A 936 -18.84 27.79 37.27
CA ASN A 936 -17.86 27.48 36.22
C ASN A 936 -18.44 26.65 35.05
N ALA A 937 -19.56 27.09 34.48
CA ALA A 937 -20.27 26.31 33.46
C ALA A 937 -19.56 26.33 32.08
N GLY A 938 -18.72 27.34 31.83
CA GLY A 938 -18.16 27.62 30.51
C GLY A 938 -19.22 27.82 29.43
N CYS A 939 -18.79 27.96 28.17
CA CYS A 939 -19.68 28.00 27.03
C CYS A 939 -19.64 26.65 26.29
N GLY A 940 -20.60 25.77 26.57
CA GLY A 940 -20.61 24.38 26.10
C GLY A 940 -21.50 24.10 24.89
N ILE A 941 -21.07 23.17 24.03
CA ILE A 941 -21.87 22.58 22.93
C ILE A 941 -21.91 21.05 23.09
N ILE A 942 -23.10 20.49 23.19
CA ILE A 942 -23.36 19.04 23.25
C ILE A 942 -23.45 18.48 21.82
N GLU A 943 -22.73 17.39 21.54
CA GLU A 943 -22.79 16.72 20.24
C GLU A 943 -24.15 16.04 20.01
N TRP A 944 -24.76 16.22 18.83
CA TRP A 944 -26.07 15.65 18.49
C TRP A 944 -26.11 14.10 18.47
N SER A 945 -24.95 13.46 18.33
CA SER A 945 -24.80 12.02 18.15
C SER A 945 -24.65 11.30 19.50
N LYS A 946 -25.55 10.34 19.78
CA LYS A 946 -25.40 9.36 20.88
C LYS A 946 -24.18 8.45 20.77
N ALA A 947 -23.46 8.51 19.65
CA ALA A 947 -22.27 7.70 19.38
C ALA A 947 -20.98 8.54 19.44
N SER A 948 -21.01 9.63 20.21
CA SER A 948 -19.88 10.53 20.42
C SER A 948 -19.14 10.26 21.73
N TYR A 949 -19.84 9.73 22.74
CA TYR A 949 -19.26 9.43 24.04
C TYR A 949 -19.83 8.12 24.63
N GLY A 950 -19.22 7.65 25.71
CA GLY A 950 -19.72 6.53 26.51
C GLY A 950 -19.86 5.19 25.77
N PRO A 951 -20.81 4.32 26.20
CA PRO A 951 -20.89 2.93 25.74
C PRO A 951 -21.15 2.78 24.24
N TYR A 952 -21.86 3.73 23.62
CA TYR A 952 -22.19 3.68 22.19
C TYR A 952 -21.04 4.12 21.28
N PHE A 953 -20.15 4.98 21.77
CA PHE A 953 -18.90 5.32 21.10
C PHE A 953 -17.96 4.09 21.10
N GLU A 954 -17.76 3.49 22.27
CA GLU A 954 -16.97 2.26 22.41
C GLU A 954 -17.51 1.11 21.54
N ALA A 955 -18.83 0.83 21.60
CA ALA A 955 -19.45 -0.27 20.87
C ALA A 955 -19.31 -0.18 19.33
N GLN A 956 -18.89 0.98 18.80
CA GLN A 956 -18.63 1.20 17.38
C GLN A 956 -17.13 1.21 17.02
N GLY A 957 -16.24 0.93 17.99
CA GLY A 957 -14.79 1.01 17.84
C GLY A 957 -14.26 2.44 17.89
N GLY A 958 -14.95 3.32 18.62
CA GLY A 958 -14.61 4.73 18.81
C GLY A 958 -14.58 5.53 17.50
N GLY A 959 -13.57 6.39 17.36
CA GLY A 959 -13.49 7.35 16.28
C GLY A 959 -12.29 8.27 16.35
N ILE A 960 -12.39 9.40 15.66
CA ILE A 960 -11.44 10.50 15.71
C ILE A 960 -12.14 11.77 16.18
N PHE A 961 -11.53 12.44 17.16
CA PHE A 961 -11.79 13.86 17.41
C PHE A 961 -10.67 14.68 16.78
N ALA A 962 -11.03 15.74 16.07
CA ALA A 962 -10.08 16.66 15.46
C ALA A 962 -10.41 18.11 15.83
N MET A 963 -9.48 18.81 16.46
CA MET A 963 -9.60 20.22 16.82
C MET A 963 -8.73 21.07 15.89
N LYS A 964 -9.34 21.98 15.13
CA LYS A 964 -8.64 23.08 14.45
C LYS A 964 -8.60 24.28 15.39
N TRP A 965 -7.42 24.86 15.61
CA TRP A 965 -7.22 26.10 16.36
C TRP A 965 -6.27 27.00 15.56
N ASP A 966 -6.81 28.10 15.03
CA ASP A 966 -6.06 29.12 14.31
C ASP A 966 -6.77 30.49 14.38
N GLU A 967 -6.33 31.47 13.60
CA GLU A 967 -6.88 32.83 13.60
C GLU A 967 -8.36 32.93 13.15
N GLU A 968 -8.95 31.84 12.64
CA GLU A 968 -10.35 31.80 12.21
C GLU A 968 -11.28 31.21 13.28
N GLY A 969 -10.76 30.83 14.46
CA GLY A 969 -11.52 30.25 15.57
C GLY A 969 -11.00 28.89 16.04
N ILE A 970 -11.71 28.32 17.02
CA ILE A 970 -11.51 26.95 17.48
C ILE A 970 -12.71 26.12 16.99
N ALA A 971 -12.45 25.01 16.30
CA ALA A 971 -13.50 24.15 15.74
C ALA A 971 -13.21 22.66 15.99
N VAL A 972 -14.17 21.95 16.59
CA VAL A 972 -14.08 20.53 16.92
C VAL A 972 -14.94 19.70 15.98
N TYR A 973 -14.34 18.64 15.43
CA TYR A 973 -14.96 17.65 14.57
C TYR A 973 -14.92 16.28 15.23
N SER A 974 -16.01 15.54 15.12
CA SER A 974 -16.14 14.16 15.60
C SER A 974 -16.45 13.23 14.42
N PHE A 975 -15.67 12.17 14.27
CA PHE A 975 -15.83 11.19 13.22
C PHE A 975 -15.86 9.77 13.79
N TYR A 976 -17.05 9.16 13.85
CA TYR A 976 -17.19 7.74 14.16
C TYR A 976 -16.35 6.87 13.20
N ARG A 977 -15.79 5.77 13.71
CA ARG A 977 -14.75 4.94 13.06
C ARG A 977 -14.93 4.65 11.56
N SER A 978 -16.17 4.52 11.07
CA SER A 978 -16.47 4.19 9.67
C SER A 978 -16.70 5.39 8.72
N ALA A 979 -16.59 6.62 9.22
CA ALA A 979 -16.75 7.87 8.47
C ALA A 979 -15.55 8.83 8.55
N ILE A 980 -14.42 8.38 9.10
CA ILE A 980 -13.16 9.14 9.14
C ILE A 980 -12.78 9.66 7.73
N PRO A 981 -12.53 10.97 7.56
CA PRO A 981 -12.04 11.55 6.30
C PRO A 981 -10.75 10.89 5.78
N GLY A 982 -10.69 10.66 4.46
CA GLY A 982 -9.61 9.90 3.82
C GLY A 982 -8.26 10.64 3.78
N ASP A 983 -8.28 11.96 3.95
CA ASP A 983 -7.11 12.85 4.03
C ASP A 983 -6.43 12.78 5.41
N ILE A 984 -7.20 12.61 6.49
CA ILE A 984 -6.66 12.26 7.83
C ILE A 984 -5.89 10.94 7.75
N LEU A 985 -6.51 9.90 7.17
CA LEU A 985 -5.88 8.58 7.00
C LEU A 985 -4.67 8.60 6.03
N ALA A 986 -4.58 9.61 5.16
CA ALA A 986 -3.44 9.82 4.27
C ALA A 986 -2.31 10.65 4.92
N GLY A 987 -2.50 11.15 6.16
CA GLY A 987 -1.53 11.98 6.87
C GLY A 987 -1.40 13.41 6.35
N SER A 988 -2.35 13.89 5.53
CA SER A 988 -2.35 15.23 4.93
C SER A 988 -3.73 15.89 5.10
N PRO A 989 -4.15 16.15 6.36
CA PRO A 989 -5.50 16.61 6.67
C PRO A 989 -5.82 18.00 6.09
N ASN A 990 -7.04 18.19 5.62
CA ASN A 990 -7.59 19.49 5.19
C ASN A 990 -9.02 19.69 5.73
N PRO A 991 -9.17 20.39 6.88
CA PRO A 991 -10.47 20.64 7.52
C PRO A 991 -11.54 21.28 6.62
N ALA A 992 -11.16 22.06 5.60
CA ALA A 992 -12.11 22.71 4.69
C ALA A 992 -12.99 21.70 3.92
N ASN A 993 -12.55 20.44 3.81
CA ASN A 993 -13.26 19.37 3.12
C ASN A 993 -14.11 18.47 4.06
N TRP A 994 -14.16 18.74 5.37
CA TRP A 994 -14.83 17.88 6.34
C TRP A 994 -16.31 18.20 6.57
N GLY A 995 -16.79 19.37 6.13
CA GLY A 995 -18.15 19.86 6.37
C GLY A 995 -18.23 20.77 7.60
N PRO A 996 -19.43 21.05 8.14
CA PRO A 996 -19.56 21.83 9.37
C PRO A 996 -19.02 21.05 10.59
N PRO A 997 -18.35 21.72 11.55
CA PRO A 997 -17.91 21.10 12.79
C PRO A 997 -19.08 20.69 13.70
N VAL A 998 -18.77 19.94 14.75
CA VAL A 998 -19.72 19.63 15.83
C VAL A 998 -19.90 20.83 16.74
N ALA A 999 -18.80 21.48 17.10
CA ALA A 999 -18.75 22.67 17.95
C ALA A 999 -17.75 23.67 17.36
N ALA A 1000 -18.04 24.98 17.44
CA ALA A 1000 -17.12 26.02 17.00
C ALA A 1000 -17.26 27.31 17.80
N LEU A 1001 -16.12 27.87 18.20
CA LEU A 1001 -15.98 29.19 18.81
C LEU A 1001 -15.39 30.15 17.76
N ALA A 1002 -16.14 31.20 17.42
CA ALA A 1002 -15.77 32.14 16.36
C ALA A 1002 -15.01 33.37 16.90
N PRO A 1003 -14.03 33.90 16.15
CA PRO A 1003 -13.08 34.91 16.64
C PRO A 1003 -13.70 36.28 16.93
N ALA A 1004 -14.91 36.56 16.42
CA ALA A 1004 -15.54 37.87 16.52
C ALA A 1004 -16.07 38.20 17.93
N SER A 1005 -16.46 37.18 18.70
CA SER A 1005 -17.02 37.30 20.05
C SER A 1005 -16.11 36.69 21.13
N CYS A 1006 -15.06 35.99 20.72
CA CYS A 1006 -13.96 35.54 21.55
C CYS A 1006 -12.73 35.27 20.68
N ASP A 1007 -11.68 36.09 20.80
CA ASP A 1007 -10.46 35.93 20.01
C ASP A 1007 -9.66 34.69 20.46
N PRO A 1008 -9.45 33.67 19.59
CA PRO A 1008 -8.82 32.41 19.94
C PRO A 1008 -7.29 32.52 20.14
N ILE A 1009 -6.67 33.66 19.82
CA ILE A 1009 -5.21 33.87 19.92
C ILE A 1009 -4.84 34.59 21.21
N THR A 1010 -5.74 35.40 21.76
CA THR A 1010 -5.51 36.14 23.02
C THR A 1010 -6.07 35.42 24.24
N ASN A 1011 -7.21 34.73 24.12
CA ASN A 1011 -7.85 34.04 25.25
C ASN A 1011 -7.29 32.63 25.53
N PHE A 1012 -6.54 32.06 24.57
CA PHE A 1012 -5.95 30.71 24.69
C PHE A 1012 -4.45 30.81 24.39
N VAL A 1013 -3.59 30.44 25.34
CA VAL A 1013 -2.13 30.53 25.18
C VAL A 1013 -1.38 29.42 25.92
N ASN A 1014 -0.31 28.91 25.30
CA ASN A 1014 0.63 27.91 25.82
C ASN A 1014 -0.02 26.61 26.35
N HIS A 1015 -1.08 26.18 25.68
CA HIS A 1015 -1.86 24.99 26.03
C HIS A 1015 -1.00 23.72 25.99
N SER A 1016 -1.17 22.89 27.01
CA SER A 1016 -0.64 21.53 27.06
C SER A 1016 -1.76 20.54 26.75
N ILE A 1017 -1.43 19.41 26.16
CA ILE A 1017 -2.40 18.35 25.92
C ILE A 1017 -2.52 17.54 27.21
N ILE A 1018 -3.70 17.55 27.82
CA ILE A 1018 -3.97 16.82 29.06
C ILE A 1018 -4.79 15.57 28.75
N PHE A 1019 -4.50 14.47 29.45
CA PHE A 1019 -5.43 13.36 29.63
C PHE A 1019 -5.51 13.03 31.11
N ASP A 1020 -6.72 12.98 31.66
CA ASP A 1020 -6.97 12.55 33.03
C ASP A 1020 -8.19 11.62 33.12
N ILE A 1021 -8.38 11.08 34.32
CA ILE A 1021 -9.61 10.44 34.76
C ILE A 1021 -9.77 10.78 36.24
N THR A 1022 -10.60 11.77 36.56
CA THR A 1022 -11.02 12.04 37.94
C THR A 1022 -12.32 11.31 38.28
N PHE A 1023 -12.71 11.38 39.55
CA PHE A 1023 -13.93 10.77 40.08
C PHE A 1023 -14.68 11.75 40.99
N CYS A 1024 -16.01 11.78 40.88
CA CYS A 1024 -16.87 12.69 41.63
C CYS A 1024 -16.49 14.17 41.41
N GLY A 1025 -16.02 14.88 42.44
CA GLY A 1025 -15.62 16.29 42.32
C GLY A 1025 -16.74 17.23 41.90
N ASP A 1026 -16.35 18.41 41.42
CA ASP A 1026 -17.22 19.57 41.22
C ASP A 1026 -18.33 19.36 40.18
N TRP A 1027 -18.15 18.47 39.19
CA TRP A 1027 -19.20 18.15 38.21
C TRP A 1027 -19.83 16.77 38.44
N ALA A 1028 -19.06 15.69 38.40
CA ALA A 1028 -19.57 14.32 38.55
C ALA A 1028 -20.10 14.04 39.97
N GLY A 1029 -19.58 14.70 41.01
CA GLY A 1029 -20.13 14.58 42.37
C GLY A 1029 -21.48 15.29 42.49
N ASN A 1030 -21.56 16.54 42.04
CA ASN A 1030 -22.77 17.37 42.14
C ASN A 1030 -23.93 16.87 41.26
N SER A 1031 -23.63 16.23 40.12
CA SER A 1031 -24.65 15.65 39.22
C SER A 1031 -25.06 14.21 39.55
N TYR A 1032 -24.40 13.56 40.53
CA TYR A 1032 -24.61 12.13 40.81
C TYR A 1032 -26.07 11.78 41.16
N ALA A 1033 -26.75 12.64 41.93
CA ALA A 1033 -28.11 12.38 42.39
C ALA A 1033 -29.18 12.43 41.26
N THR A 1034 -28.88 13.11 40.14
CA THR A 1034 -29.81 13.29 39.01
C THR A 1034 -29.43 12.47 37.77
N SER A 1035 -28.26 11.83 37.77
CA SER A 1035 -27.75 11.02 36.65
C SER A 1035 -28.40 9.63 36.51
N GLY A 1036 -29.11 9.17 37.55
CA GLY A 1036 -29.65 7.80 37.61
C GLY A 1036 -28.65 6.74 38.12
N CYS A 1037 -27.47 7.16 38.58
CA CYS A 1037 -26.48 6.27 39.17
C CYS A 1037 -26.88 5.74 40.56
N PRO A 1038 -26.50 4.49 40.91
CA PRO A 1038 -26.92 3.88 42.17
C PRO A 1038 -26.06 4.36 43.35
N GLY A 1039 -26.70 4.60 44.50
CA GLY A 1039 -26.02 4.95 45.75
C GLY A 1039 -25.56 6.41 45.84
N SER A 1040 -24.45 6.64 46.53
CA SER A 1040 -23.73 7.93 46.54
C SER A 1040 -22.43 7.80 45.75
N CYS A 1041 -21.84 8.92 45.32
CA CYS A 1041 -20.56 8.89 44.61
C CYS A 1041 -19.42 8.29 45.49
N THR A 1042 -19.42 8.59 46.80
CA THR A 1042 -18.47 8.04 47.79
C THR A 1042 -18.59 6.53 47.96
N THR A 1043 -19.81 5.98 48.01
CA THR A 1043 -20.04 4.53 48.13
C THR A 1043 -19.77 3.81 46.81
N ARG A 1044 -20.04 4.44 45.66
CA ARG A 1044 -19.74 3.90 44.33
C ARG A 1044 -18.24 3.68 44.11
N LEU A 1045 -17.43 4.59 44.67
CA LEU A 1045 -15.97 4.53 44.64
C LEU A 1045 -15.36 3.36 45.39
N MET A 1046 -16.07 2.73 46.33
CA MET A 1046 -15.53 1.64 47.16
C MET A 1046 -15.23 0.38 46.34
N ASP A 1047 -16.12 0.02 45.41
CA ASP A 1047 -16.03 -1.19 44.61
C ASP A 1047 -15.25 -0.94 43.30
N PRO A 1048 -14.09 -1.58 43.10
CA PRO A 1048 -13.25 -1.40 41.92
C PRO A 1048 -13.89 -1.88 40.62
N THR A 1049 -14.82 -2.85 40.69
CA THR A 1049 -15.43 -3.45 39.48
C THR A 1049 -16.32 -2.47 38.71
N ASN A 1050 -16.70 -1.36 39.35
CA ASN A 1050 -17.42 -0.25 38.73
C ASN A 1050 -16.59 0.53 37.70
N PHE A 1051 -15.25 0.41 37.75
CA PHE A 1051 -14.31 1.26 37.01
C PHE A 1051 -13.59 0.55 35.85
N VAL A 1052 -14.00 -0.66 35.47
CA VAL A 1052 -13.44 -1.43 34.33
C VAL A 1052 -13.51 -0.66 32.98
N ASN A 1053 -14.47 0.26 32.85
CA ASN A 1053 -14.63 1.12 31.67
C ASN A 1053 -14.00 2.51 31.84
N ALA A 1054 -13.44 2.82 33.02
CA ALA A 1054 -12.75 4.06 33.32
C ALA A 1054 -11.32 4.06 32.74
N SER A 1055 -11.23 3.94 31.41
CA SER A 1055 -9.97 3.80 30.68
C SER A 1055 -9.97 4.51 29.33
N TRP A 1056 -8.94 5.30 29.06
CA TRP A 1056 -8.57 5.72 27.71
C TRP A 1056 -7.97 4.54 26.94
N SER A 1057 -8.38 4.38 25.68
CA SER A 1057 -7.73 3.47 24.73
C SER A 1057 -7.42 4.23 23.44
N ILE A 1058 -6.16 4.64 23.28
CA ILE A 1058 -5.70 5.57 22.25
C ILE A 1058 -4.86 4.83 21.21
N ASN A 1059 -5.15 5.06 19.92
CA ASN A 1059 -4.34 4.53 18.81
C ASN A 1059 -3.20 5.50 18.44
N SER A 1060 -3.50 6.81 18.37
CA SER A 1060 -2.50 7.86 18.16
C SER A 1060 -3.08 9.24 18.43
N LEU A 1061 -2.23 10.17 18.87
CA LEU A 1061 -2.49 11.59 18.90
C LEU A 1061 -1.45 12.28 18.00
N LYS A 1062 -1.89 13.06 17.02
CA LYS A 1062 -1.01 13.78 16.07
C LYS A 1062 -1.34 15.26 16.07
N VAL A 1063 -0.31 16.10 16.10
CA VAL A 1063 -0.45 17.56 16.03
C VAL A 1063 0.18 18.06 14.74
N TYR A 1064 -0.53 18.94 14.04
CA TYR A 1064 -0.11 19.54 12.78
C TYR A 1064 0.03 21.05 12.94
N SER A 1065 1.07 21.64 12.35
CA SER A 1065 1.29 23.09 12.27
C SER A 1065 0.89 23.64 10.90
N LYS A 1066 0.47 24.91 10.89
CA LYS A 1066 0.05 25.66 9.70
C LYS A 1066 1.27 26.24 8.99
N ALA A 1067 1.53 25.84 7.75
CA ALA A 1067 2.68 26.30 6.96
C ALA A 1067 2.23 27.07 5.69
N ALA A 1068 2.52 28.37 5.64
CA ALA A 1068 2.19 29.23 4.50
C ALA A 1068 3.13 29.01 3.30
N ILE A 1069 2.61 29.15 2.07
CA ILE A 1069 3.37 28.95 0.83
C ILE A 1069 3.64 30.29 0.13
N ASN A 1070 4.81 30.86 0.39
CA ASN A 1070 5.30 32.08 -0.28
C ASN A 1070 6.06 31.70 -1.58
N GLY A 1071 5.34 31.57 -2.69
CA GLY A 1071 5.84 31.01 -3.96
C GLY A 1071 6.82 31.86 -4.79
N GLY A 1072 7.68 32.68 -4.18
CA GLY A 1072 8.40 33.78 -4.86
C GLY A 1072 9.58 33.41 -5.79
N PHE A 1073 10.08 32.17 -5.80
CA PHE A 1073 11.39 31.79 -6.37
C PHE A 1073 11.49 31.76 -7.92
N LEU A 1074 10.59 32.41 -8.66
CA LEU A 1074 10.56 32.44 -10.13
C LEU A 1074 10.33 33.86 -10.69
N ARG A 1075 11.15 34.84 -10.27
CA ARG A 1075 11.08 36.21 -10.78
C ARG A 1075 12.44 36.89 -11.04
N GLN A 1076 13.39 36.14 -11.61
CA GLN A 1076 14.60 36.68 -12.24
C GLN A 1076 14.96 35.86 -13.48
N LEU A 1077 14.43 36.28 -14.64
CA LEU A 1077 14.94 36.08 -16.02
C LEU A 1077 13.80 36.31 -17.01
N GLN A 1078 13.45 37.58 -17.25
CA GLN A 1078 12.60 37.94 -18.39
C GLN A 1078 13.04 39.30 -18.94
N LEU A 1079 13.63 39.27 -20.13
CA LEU A 1079 13.95 40.45 -20.93
C LEU A 1079 12.66 41.08 -21.47
N PRO A 1080 12.62 42.41 -21.70
CA PRO A 1080 11.40 43.09 -22.13
C PRO A 1080 11.06 42.78 -23.59
N SER A 1081 9.76 42.77 -23.89
CA SER A 1081 9.22 42.65 -25.25
C SER A 1081 8.26 43.81 -25.50
N ASP A 1082 8.72 44.82 -26.21
CA ASP A 1082 7.85 45.80 -26.87
C ASP A 1082 7.14 45.17 -28.09
N TYR A 1083 6.25 45.97 -28.70
CA TYR A 1083 5.44 45.69 -29.91
C TYR A 1083 4.16 44.85 -29.76
N LEU A 1084 3.06 45.57 -29.52
CA LEU A 1084 1.72 45.24 -30.04
C LEU A 1084 1.58 45.71 -31.50
N PRO A 1085 0.60 45.17 -32.25
CA PRO A 1085 -0.41 46.08 -32.79
C PRO A 1085 -1.87 45.60 -32.64
N ARG A 1086 -2.80 46.56 -32.85
CA ARG A 1086 -4.26 46.51 -32.65
C ARG A 1086 -5.04 45.84 -33.80
N THR A 1087 -6.39 45.89 -33.67
CA THR A 1087 -7.48 45.91 -34.69
C THR A 1087 -8.31 44.61 -34.80
N TYR A 1088 -9.63 44.61 -35.06
CA TYR A 1088 -10.71 45.63 -34.96
C TYR A 1088 -12.07 44.92 -34.72
N PHE A 1089 -13.12 45.66 -34.33
CA PHE A 1089 -14.51 45.16 -34.13
C PHE A 1089 -15.25 44.85 -35.45
N TYR A 1090 -16.32 44.04 -35.40
CA TYR A 1090 -17.68 44.44 -35.82
C TYR A 1090 -18.80 43.50 -35.32
N SER A 1091 -20.04 44.00 -35.29
CA SER A 1091 -21.31 43.37 -34.87
C SER A 1091 -21.95 42.53 -36.02
N SER A 1092 -23.15 41.93 -35.98
CA SER A 1092 -24.37 42.10 -35.15
C SER A 1092 -25.35 40.90 -35.24
N SER A 1093 -26.21 40.78 -34.20
CA SER A 1093 -27.59 40.27 -34.16
C SER A 1093 -28.16 39.26 -35.19
N ALA A 1094 -28.70 38.16 -34.66
CA ALA A 1094 -30.07 37.67 -34.90
C ALA A 1094 -30.58 36.88 -33.68
#